data_AF-A0A450SLX3-F1
#
_entry.id   AF-A0A450SLX3-F1
#
_cell.length_a   1.000
_cell.length_b   1.000
_cell.length_c   1.000
_cell.angle_alpha   90.00
_cell.angle_beta   90.00
_cell.angle_gamma   90.00
#
_symmetry.space_group_name_H-M   'P 1'
#
loop_
_entity.id
_entity.type
_entity.pdbx_description
1 polymer ?
#
loop_
_entity_poly.entity_id
_entity_poly.type
_entity_poly.pdbx_seq_one_letter_code
_entity_poly.pdbx_strand_id
1 'polypeptide(L)'
;DAAAAAARADAAAARAAAYAAAYATDGNALIAFARQELARLAQSANAAAYLANPPPLPFPEQQQRFLDQLRRLPGFDYWADWFRDRFAGKPWDRSVMEKSIKLPQEIESQGPRAINEYLADVASGKKEEKVRRVRAIFIGNGEAGKTSLVAALNGEAVRPGSEEMTRGIDISEWKVPGSDLTAHFWDFGGQVIAHATHQFFLRERCLYVLVLNARGIDPNLNQEEYWLEFVRAFGNDAPVLLVGNKCDLTPVNLDLNRLRERYPNIRGFYALSATEYRGTYKDQFTGFRDAFVRELTGIGENARLWFSRDELAVIDTLRERSRAAAFLERSAFEAIAAARGIEDEDKRQGFLHLLDQLGEVIHFPKLQRAGFHEFLLNPRWLTHGVYQLLYSDRLKVAQGELRWNDVRAILGQESIRDEQGNVLDYPEDRLGFLVRAMEEFRLCYPAPGAEAEDRWIVPDLLPSDQPGVLDFDSRRALWFDFKFESFLPRHVLGMFIVAQYRDIHQDKVWQHGARLASRRWRDTHALVRADYQSRVLEFMVAGDHVDSYFAVLYDSLLEILERMPKLQHTQLLHLNEEARIGGGRGLLPGEAAPTAKFGDLLAHKAAGQKEFFCEDGRYDLQKLLHPMQGDRKGTGDRPKTEGRAREYWQKRLGDLGNLITIFSFLFGRF
;
A
#
# COMPACT_ATOMS: atom_id res chain seq x y z
N ASP A 1 16.50 -12.44 -63.94
CA ASP A 1 16.70 -12.02 -62.53
C ASP A 1 17.11 -10.56 -62.34
N ALA A 2 18.16 -10.05 -62.99
CA ALA A 2 18.58 -8.65 -62.84
C ALA A 2 17.50 -7.61 -63.23
N ALA A 3 16.75 -7.84 -64.32
CA ALA A 3 15.66 -6.94 -64.73
C ALA A 3 14.47 -6.93 -63.74
N ALA A 4 14.18 -8.07 -63.09
CA ALA A 4 13.14 -8.15 -62.07
C ALA A 4 13.58 -7.52 -60.74
N ALA A 5 14.87 -7.58 -60.42
CA ALA A 5 15.46 -6.88 -59.28
C ALA A 5 15.48 -5.35 -59.50
N ALA A 6 15.82 -4.90 -60.70
CA ALA A 6 15.76 -3.49 -61.09
C ALA A 6 14.33 -2.94 -61.04
N ALA A 7 13.34 -3.67 -61.61
CA ALA A 7 11.93 -3.27 -61.54
C ALA A 7 11.40 -3.20 -60.10
N ARG A 8 11.85 -4.08 -59.19
CA ARG A 8 11.51 -4.01 -57.76
C ARG A 8 12.18 -2.84 -57.05
N ALA A 9 13.43 -2.54 -57.39
CA ALA A 9 14.16 -1.40 -56.84
C ALA A 9 13.55 -0.07 -57.32
N ASP A 10 13.16 0.04 -58.59
CA ASP A 10 12.48 1.20 -59.15
C ASP A 10 11.07 1.38 -58.55
N ALA A 11 10.33 0.28 -58.36
CA ALA A 11 9.04 0.32 -57.65
C ALA A 11 9.19 0.74 -56.17
N ALA A 12 10.27 0.33 -55.51
CA ALA A 12 10.58 0.72 -54.13
C ALA A 12 11.02 2.20 -54.06
N ALA A 13 11.85 2.66 -54.99
CA ALA A 13 12.29 4.05 -55.11
C ALA A 13 11.12 4.98 -55.48
N ALA A 14 10.23 4.56 -56.37
CA ALA A 14 9.01 5.29 -56.70
C ALA A 14 8.05 5.38 -55.50
N ARG A 15 7.91 4.31 -54.71
CA ARG A 15 7.16 4.36 -53.43
C ARG A 15 7.81 5.28 -52.41
N ALA A 16 9.14 5.24 -52.27
CA ALA A 16 9.87 6.10 -51.35
C ALA A 16 9.80 7.58 -51.77
N ALA A 17 9.91 7.88 -53.06
CA ALA A 17 9.75 9.22 -53.62
C ALA A 17 8.31 9.73 -53.50
N ALA A 18 7.30 8.88 -53.74
CA ALA A 18 5.90 9.21 -53.50
C ALA A 18 5.62 9.47 -52.00
N TYR A 19 6.24 8.70 -51.10
CA TYR A 19 6.15 8.91 -49.66
C TYR A 19 6.82 10.23 -49.22
N ALA A 20 8.00 10.53 -49.76
CA ALA A 20 8.72 11.78 -49.48
C ALA A 20 8.02 13.02 -50.08
N ALA A 21 7.45 12.90 -51.28
CA ALA A 21 6.65 13.96 -51.91
C ALA A 21 5.36 14.20 -51.14
N ALA A 22 4.63 13.16 -50.72
CA ALA A 22 3.47 13.29 -49.83
C ALA A 22 3.86 14.03 -48.54
N TYR A 23 4.97 13.63 -47.90
CA TYR A 23 5.48 14.30 -46.69
C TYR A 23 5.82 15.79 -46.88
N ALA A 24 6.40 16.17 -48.01
CA ALA A 24 6.74 17.56 -48.32
C ALA A 24 5.49 18.41 -48.64
N THR A 25 4.51 17.81 -49.33
CA THR A 25 3.21 18.44 -49.62
C THR A 25 2.40 18.62 -48.33
N ASP A 26 2.42 17.60 -47.48
CA ASP A 26 1.80 17.62 -46.16
C ASP A 26 2.47 18.66 -45.24
N GLY A 27 3.80 18.76 -45.27
CA GLY A 27 4.55 19.79 -44.52
C GLY A 27 4.16 21.23 -44.89
N ASN A 28 4.00 21.53 -46.18
CA ASN A 28 3.58 22.87 -46.63
C ASN A 28 2.12 23.18 -46.24
N ALA A 29 1.22 22.21 -46.36
CA ALA A 29 -0.16 22.36 -45.91
C ALA A 29 -0.27 22.49 -44.38
N LEU A 30 0.61 21.85 -43.61
CA LEU A 30 0.67 21.99 -42.14
C LEU A 30 1.12 23.40 -41.76
N ILE A 31 2.15 23.92 -42.43
CA ILE A 31 2.64 25.29 -42.20
C ILE A 31 1.56 26.32 -42.56
N ALA A 32 0.85 26.13 -43.67
CA ALA A 32 -0.25 27.00 -44.07
C ALA A 32 -1.39 26.96 -43.05
N PHE A 33 -1.81 25.76 -42.63
CA PHE A 33 -2.82 25.56 -41.58
C PHE A 33 -2.41 26.20 -40.25
N ALA A 34 -1.18 25.96 -39.79
CA ALA A 34 -0.67 26.51 -38.54
C ALA A 34 -0.63 28.06 -38.55
N ARG A 35 -0.27 28.67 -39.69
CA ARG A 35 -0.33 30.13 -39.86
C ARG A 35 -1.77 30.65 -39.81
N GLN A 36 -2.70 29.94 -40.43
CA GLN A 36 -4.12 30.28 -40.40
C GLN A 36 -4.69 30.18 -38.98
N GLU A 37 -4.29 29.15 -38.23
CA GLU A 37 -4.71 28.96 -36.83
C GLU A 37 -4.13 29.99 -35.89
N LEU A 38 -2.85 30.34 -36.03
CA LEU A 38 -2.24 31.43 -35.26
C LEU A 38 -2.96 32.77 -35.52
N ALA A 39 -3.35 33.04 -36.77
CA ALA A 39 -4.12 34.24 -37.10
C ALA A 39 -5.54 34.23 -36.50
N ARG A 40 -6.19 33.06 -36.47
CA ARG A 40 -7.53 32.88 -35.87
C ARG A 40 -7.49 33.02 -34.34
N LEU A 41 -6.49 32.43 -33.69
CA LEU A 41 -6.26 32.54 -32.25
C LEU A 41 -5.94 33.98 -31.83
N ALA A 42 -5.15 34.70 -32.64
CA ALA A 42 -4.85 36.11 -32.39
C ALA A 42 -6.09 37.02 -32.44
N GLN A 43 -7.16 36.60 -33.12
CA GLN A 43 -8.42 37.34 -33.26
C GLN A 43 -9.49 36.94 -32.23
N SER A 44 -9.28 35.88 -31.45
CA SER A 44 -10.26 35.35 -30.49
C SER A 44 -9.71 35.39 -29.06
N ALA A 45 -10.29 36.26 -28.21
CA ALA A 45 -9.96 36.31 -26.78
C ALA A 45 -10.61 35.19 -25.95
N ASN A 46 -11.44 34.33 -26.57
CA ASN A 46 -12.22 33.32 -25.87
C ASN A 46 -11.77 31.90 -26.27
N ALA A 47 -10.91 31.30 -25.43
CA ALA A 47 -10.40 29.94 -25.61
C ALA A 47 -11.52 28.87 -25.67
N ALA A 48 -12.62 29.06 -24.94
CA ALA A 48 -13.74 28.11 -24.95
C ALA A 48 -14.47 28.08 -26.30
N ALA A 49 -14.62 29.22 -26.96
CA ALA A 49 -15.21 29.31 -28.30
C ALA A 49 -14.32 28.67 -29.39
N TYR A 50 -12.99 28.76 -29.23
CA TYR A 50 -12.03 28.11 -30.12
C TYR A 50 -12.09 26.58 -30.00
N LEU A 51 -12.10 26.05 -28.77
CA LEU A 51 -12.16 24.62 -28.50
C LEU A 51 -13.49 23.97 -28.88
N ALA A 52 -14.58 24.75 -28.92
CA ALA A 52 -15.89 24.27 -29.34
C ALA A 52 -16.02 24.07 -30.86
N ASN A 53 -15.20 24.73 -31.67
CA ASN A 53 -15.31 24.69 -33.13
C ASN A 53 -13.93 24.71 -33.84
N PRO A 54 -13.09 23.69 -33.60
CA PRO A 54 -11.75 23.62 -34.18
C PRO A 54 -11.84 23.43 -35.70
N PRO A 55 -10.96 24.03 -36.49
CA PRO A 55 -10.94 23.80 -37.93
C PRO A 55 -10.44 22.38 -38.24
N PRO A 56 -10.91 21.79 -39.35
CA PRO A 56 -10.51 20.46 -39.75
C PRO A 56 -9.01 20.43 -40.09
N LEU A 57 -8.33 19.38 -39.64
CA LEU A 57 -6.92 19.15 -39.98
C LEU A 57 -6.79 18.86 -41.49
N PRO A 58 -5.75 19.37 -42.17
CA PRO A 58 -5.64 19.35 -43.63
C PRO A 58 -5.25 17.98 -44.25
N PHE A 59 -5.14 16.89 -43.46
CA PHE A 59 -4.61 15.59 -43.90
C PHE A 59 -5.60 14.42 -43.77
N PRO A 60 -6.65 14.35 -44.59
CA PRO A 60 -7.67 13.30 -44.47
C PRO A 60 -7.13 11.88 -44.67
N GLU A 61 -6.17 11.67 -45.59
CA GLU A 61 -5.58 10.34 -45.81
C GLU A 61 -4.71 9.88 -44.64
N GLN A 62 -3.94 10.79 -44.04
CA GLN A 62 -3.12 10.49 -42.87
C GLN A 62 -3.98 10.23 -41.63
N GLN A 63 -5.07 11.00 -41.47
CA GLN A 63 -6.08 10.75 -40.44
C GLN A 63 -6.65 9.35 -40.56
N GLN A 64 -7.08 8.93 -41.75
CA GLN A 64 -7.64 7.60 -41.96
C GLN A 64 -6.61 6.49 -41.66
N ARG A 65 -5.36 6.64 -42.12
CA ARG A 65 -4.28 5.69 -41.79
C ARG A 65 -4.01 5.60 -40.29
N PHE A 66 -4.02 6.72 -39.58
CA PHE A 66 -3.87 6.77 -38.13
C PHE A 66 -5.01 6.03 -37.41
N LEU A 67 -6.26 6.28 -37.82
CA LEU A 67 -7.44 5.61 -37.28
C LEU A 67 -7.39 4.09 -37.53
N ASP A 68 -6.99 3.66 -38.74
CA ASP A 68 -6.85 2.25 -39.08
C ASP A 68 -5.75 1.56 -38.28
N GLN A 69 -4.65 2.26 -37.97
CA GLN A 69 -3.59 1.74 -37.10
C GLN A 69 -4.06 1.62 -35.64
N LEU A 70 -4.80 2.62 -35.13
CA LEU A 70 -5.38 2.58 -33.79
C LEU A 70 -6.35 1.41 -33.61
N ARG A 71 -7.23 1.16 -34.58
CA ARG A 71 -8.19 0.04 -34.52
C ARG A 71 -7.55 -1.35 -34.57
N ARG A 72 -6.28 -1.45 -34.99
CA ARG A 72 -5.53 -2.72 -34.92
C ARG A 72 -5.02 -3.02 -33.50
N LEU A 73 -5.01 -2.02 -32.61
CA LEU A 73 -4.61 -2.20 -31.22
C LEU A 73 -5.83 -2.64 -30.40
N PRO A 74 -5.78 -3.81 -29.72
CA PRO A 74 -6.90 -4.29 -28.91
C PRO A 74 -7.33 -3.26 -27.85
N GLY A 75 -8.62 -2.92 -27.83
CA GLY A 75 -9.20 -1.98 -26.87
C GLY A 75 -8.98 -0.50 -27.22
N PHE A 76 -8.47 -0.14 -28.40
CA PHE A 76 -8.27 1.28 -28.79
C PHE A 76 -9.37 1.83 -29.70
N ASP A 77 -10.44 1.07 -29.94
CA ASP A 77 -11.59 1.51 -30.76
C ASP A 77 -12.22 2.80 -30.21
N TYR A 78 -12.29 2.94 -28.89
CA TYR A 78 -12.73 4.17 -28.22
C TYR A 78 -11.93 5.40 -28.70
N TRP A 79 -10.61 5.33 -28.68
CA TRP A 79 -9.76 6.44 -29.08
C TRP A 79 -9.84 6.68 -30.59
N ALA A 80 -9.89 5.63 -31.40
CA ALA A 80 -10.11 5.78 -32.85
C ALA A 80 -11.42 6.53 -33.14
N ASP A 81 -12.49 6.19 -32.44
CA ASP A 81 -13.79 6.83 -32.61
C ASP A 81 -13.81 8.25 -32.04
N TRP A 82 -13.13 8.47 -30.91
CA TRP A 82 -12.93 9.79 -30.34
C TRP A 82 -12.18 10.72 -31.30
N PHE A 83 -11.06 10.28 -31.88
CA PHE A 83 -10.27 11.06 -32.84
C PHE A 83 -11.04 11.30 -34.13
N ARG A 84 -11.77 10.30 -34.65
CA ARG A 84 -12.66 10.46 -35.82
C ARG A 84 -13.66 11.59 -35.59
N ASP A 85 -14.28 11.61 -34.41
CA ASP A 85 -15.26 12.64 -34.05
C ASP A 85 -14.62 14.03 -33.95
N ARG A 86 -13.37 14.13 -33.46
CA ARG A 86 -12.59 15.37 -33.49
C ARG A 86 -12.26 15.83 -34.91
N PHE A 87 -11.83 14.90 -35.79
CA PHE A 87 -11.54 15.21 -37.20
C PHE A 87 -12.79 15.67 -37.96
N ALA A 88 -13.97 15.14 -37.59
CA ALA A 88 -15.26 15.57 -38.11
C ALA A 88 -15.79 16.88 -37.49
N GLY A 89 -15.04 17.53 -36.60
CA GLY A 89 -15.41 18.81 -35.98
C GLY A 89 -16.57 18.71 -34.98
N LYS A 90 -16.89 17.51 -34.45
CA LYS A 90 -17.92 17.40 -33.41
C LYS A 90 -17.43 18.10 -32.13
N PRO A 91 -18.26 18.85 -31.40
CA PRO A 91 -17.86 19.51 -30.15
C PRO A 91 -17.54 18.50 -29.03
N TRP A 92 -16.80 18.93 -28.00
CA TRP A 92 -16.50 18.07 -26.83
C TRP A 92 -17.75 17.88 -25.98
N ASP A 93 -17.98 16.64 -25.54
CA ASP A 93 -18.85 16.40 -24.39
C ASP A 93 -18.05 16.69 -23.11
N ARG A 94 -18.39 17.80 -22.46
CA ARG A 94 -17.71 18.25 -21.24
C ARG A 94 -17.86 17.24 -20.09
N SER A 95 -19.01 16.58 -19.96
CA SER A 95 -19.25 15.59 -18.91
C SER A 95 -18.34 14.38 -19.08
N VAL A 96 -18.24 13.86 -20.31
CA VAL A 96 -17.35 12.74 -20.63
C VAL A 96 -15.88 13.13 -20.45
N MET A 97 -15.50 14.35 -20.86
CA MET A 97 -14.12 14.84 -20.69
C MET A 97 -13.74 14.97 -19.21
N GLU A 98 -14.62 15.53 -18.39
CA GLU A 98 -14.40 15.65 -16.94
C GLU A 98 -14.24 14.27 -16.29
N LYS A 99 -15.04 13.27 -16.70
CA LYS A 99 -14.90 11.87 -16.25
C LYS A 99 -13.61 11.19 -16.75
N SER A 100 -13.15 11.54 -17.95
CA SER A 100 -11.97 10.91 -18.59
C SER A 100 -10.64 11.49 -18.10
N ILE A 101 -10.58 12.79 -17.80
CA ILE A 101 -9.37 13.47 -17.30
C ILE A 101 -9.10 13.11 -15.84
N LYS A 102 -10.15 12.81 -15.08
CA LYS A 102 -10.12 12.59 -13.64
C LYS A 102 -10.43 11.13 -13.32
N LEU A 103 -9.65 10.23 -13.89
CA LEU A 103 -9.81 8.80 -13.69
C LEU A 103 -9.57 8.43 -12.22
N PRO A 104 -10.44 7.57 -11.64
CA PRO A 104 -10.16 6.85 -10.41
C PRO A 104 -8.81 6.13 -10.45
N GLN A 105 -8.04 6.18 -9.35
CA GLN A 105 -6.80 5.38 -9.20
C GLN A 105 -7.04 3.88 -9.39
N GLU A 106 -8.23 3.40 -9.04
CA GLU A 106 -8.72 2.03 -9.25
C GLU A 106 -8.83 1.63 -10.72
N ILE A 107 -9.04 2.61 -11.60
CA ILE A 107 -9.06 2.42 -13.06
C ILE A 107 -7.66 2.67 -13.62
N GLU A 108 -6.94 3.71 -13.15
CA GLU A 108 -5.57 4.03 -13.61
C GLU A 108 -4.55 2.91 -13.32
N SER A 109 -4.75 2.16 -12.24
CA SER A 109 -3.91 1.00 -11.89
C SER A 109 -4.12 -0.22 -12.79
N GLN A 110 -5.13 -0.20 -13.67
CA GLN A 110 -5.41 -1.30 -14.60
C GLN A 110 -4.62 -1.17 -15.90
N GLY A 111 -4.63 -2.23 -16.70
CA GLY A 111 -3.99 -2.21 -18.03
C GLY A 111 -4.70 -1.24 -18.99
N PRO A 112 -3.98 -0.73 -20.03
CA PRO A 112 -4.54 0.23 -20.99
C PRO A 112 -5.86 -0.21 -21.65
N ARG A 113 -6.02 -1.51 -21.90
CA ARG A 113 -7.24 -2.08 -22.47
C ARG A 113 -8.45 -1.87 -21.56
N ALA A 114 -8.33 -2.20 -20.26
CA ALA A 114 -9.41 -2.06 -19.30
C ALA A 114 -9.79 -0.59 -19.07
N ILE A 115 -8.79 0.30 -19.04
CA ILE A 115 -9.02 1.75 -18.99
C ILE A 115 -9.85 2.21 -20.18
N ASN A 116 -9.48 1.82 -21.39
CA ASN A 116 -10.17 2.23 -22.60
C ASN A 116 -11.60 1.67 -22.68
N GLU A 117 -11.82 0.44 -22.24
CA GLU A 117 -13.16 -0.16 -22.15
C GLU A 117 -14.04 0.60 -21.15
N TYR A 118 -13.50 0.96 -19.98
CA TYR A 118 -14.20 1.80 -19.01
C TYR A 118 -14.57 3.17 -19.59
N LEU A 119 -13.63 3.84 -20.26
CA LEU A 119 -13.88 5.13 -20.92
C LEU A 119 -14.94 5.04 -22.02
N ALA A 120 -14.94 3.95 -22.80
CA ALA A 120 -15.95 3.69 -23.81
C ALA A 120 -17.34 3.56 -23.19
N ASP A 121 -17.47 2.78 -22.11
CA ASP A 121 -18.76 2.58 -21.44
C ASP A 121 -19.27 3.86 -20.77
N VAL A 122 -18.37 4.67 -20.18
CA VAL A 122 -18.71 6.01 -19.67
C VAL A 122 -19.18 6.93 -20.79
N ALA A 123 -18.48 6.97 -21.93
CA ALA A 123 -18.83 7.83 -23.05
C ALA A 123 -20.14 7.43 -23.73
N SER A 124 -20.47 6.13 -23.74
CA SER A 124 -21.73 5.62 -24.29
C SER A 124 -22.94 5.76 -23.34
N GLY A 125 -22.74 6.28 -22.13
CA GLY A 125 -23.80 6.38 -21.12
C GLY A 125 -24.18 5.05 -20.45
N LYS A 126 -23.36 4.00 -20.61
CA LYS A 126 -23.60 2.71 -19.92
C LYS A 126 -23.21 2.75 -18.45
N LYS A 127 -22.19 3.54 -18.10
CA LYS A 127 -21.69 3.74 -16.73
C LYS A 127 -22.06 5.14 -16.23
N GLU A 128 -23.25 5.23 -15.64
CA GLU A 128 -23.82 6.49 -15.13
C GLU A 128 -24.15 6.44 -13.64
N GLU A 129 -24.10 5.26 -13.03
CA GLU A 129 -24.46 5.10 -11.63
C GLU A 129 -23.22 5.20 -10.74
N LYS A 130 -23.38 5.72 -9.52
CA LYS A 130 -22.32 5.77 -8.51
C LYS A 130 -22.65 4.86 -7.34
N VAL A 131 -21.60 4.37 -6.66
CA VAL A 131 -21.78 3.75 -5.35
C VAL A 131 -22.11 4.85 -4.33
N ARG A 132 -23.32 4.82 -3.78
CA ARG A 132 -23.80 5.75 -2.75
C ARG A 132 -23.35 5.34 -1.34
N ARG A 133 -22.11 4.85 -1.23
CA ARG A 133 -21.55 4.37 0.04
C ARG A 133 -20.14 4.91 0.25
N VAL A 134 -19.87 5.28 1.49
CA VAL A 134 -18.57 5.81 1.94
C VAL A 134 -18.15 5.08 3.22
N ARG A 135 -16.87 5.08 3.56
CA ARG A 135 -16.36 4.44 4.78
C ARG A 135 -15.87 5.49 5.76
N ALA A 136 -16.20 5.32 7.03
CA ALA A 136 -15.58 6.06 8.13
C ALA A 136 -14.88 5.07 9.06
N ILE A 137 -13.58 5.26 9.27
CA ILE A 137 -12.72 4.36 10.03
C ILE A 137 -12.35 5.03 11.36
N PHE A 138 -12.81 4.46 12.46
CA PHE A 138 -12.53 4.93 13.82
C PHE A 138 -11.30 4.20 14.37
N ILE A 139 -10.25 4.96 14.68
CA ILE A 139 -8.98 4.46 15.20
C ILE A 139 -8.55 5.24 16.44
N GLY A 140 -7.64 4.66 17.21
CA GLY A 140 -7.22 5.20 18.49
C GLY A 140 -7.08 4.08 19.52
N ASN A 141 -6.42 4.40 20.62
CA ASN A 141 -6.10 3.42 21.66
C ASN A 141 -7.34 2.76 22.28
N GLY A 142 -7.11 1.65 22.98
CA GLY A 142 -8.10 1.06 23.87
C GLY A 142 -8.71 2.12 24.77
N GLU A 143 -10.03 2.04 24.99
CA GLU A 143 -10.77 2.93 25.89
C GLU A 143 -10.79 4.42 25.50
N ALA A 144 -10.36 4.80 24.29
CA ALA A 144 -10.51 6.18 23.80
C ALA A 144 -11.99 6.62 23.63
N GLY A 145 -12.92 5.66 23.62
CA GLY A 145 -14.36 5.88 23.47
C GLY A 145 -14.80 5.99 22.02
N LYS A 146 -14.25 5.12 21.16
CA LYS A 146 -14.62 5.02 19.73
C LYS A 146 -16.04 4.49 19.57
N THR A 147 -16.34 3.38 20.23
CA THR A 147 -17.69 2.79 20.30
C THR A 147 -18.70 3.77 20.88
N SER A 148 -18.36 4.44 22.00
CA SER A 148 -19.15 5.56 22.54
C SER A 148 -19.42 6.69 21.53
N LEU A 149 -18.43 7.06 20.72
CA LEU A 149 -18.59 8.11 19.70
C LEU A 149 -19.51 7.65 18.56
N VAL A 150 -19.41 6.39 18.14
CA VAL A 150 -20.30 5.76 17.15
C VAL A 150 -21.74 5.74 17.67
N ALA A 151 -21.94 5.29 18.91
CA ALA A 151 -23.25 5.30 19.56
C ALA A 151 -23.83 6.74 19.66
N ALA A 152 -23.01 7.74 20.00
CA ALA A 152 -23.43 9.14 20.00
C ALA A 152 -23.85 9.64 18.60
N LEU A 153 -23.14 9.25 17.53
CA LEU A 153 -23.49 9.57 16.14
C LEU A 153 -24.83 8.95 15.70
N ASN A 154 -25.15 7.75 16.20
CA ASN A 154 -26.44 7.10 16.02
C ASN A 154 -27.56 7.72 16.89
N GLY A 155 -27.22 8.66 17.77
CA GLY A 155 -28.17 9.23 18.71
C GLY A 155 -28.58 8.25 19.80
N GLU A 156 -27.72 7.29 20.16
CA GLU A 156 -27.96 6.32 21.23
C GLU A 156 -27.55 6.90 22.59
N ALA A 157 -27.98 6.25 23.69
CA ALA A 157 -27.57 6.65 25.03
C ALA A 157 -26.20 6.04 25.38
N VAL A 158 -25.20 6.90 25.57
CA VAL A 158 -23.83 6.47 25.93
C VAL A 158 -23.70 6.47 27.45
N ARG A 159 -23.31 5.34 28.06
CA ARG A 159 -23.08 5.24 29.51
C ARG A 159 -21.60 4.91 29.80
N PRO A 160 -20.95 5.63 30.72
CA PRO A 160 -19.58 5.33 31.12
C PRO A 160 -19.43 3.87 31.59
N GLY A 161 -18.43 3.15 31.07
CA GLY A 161 -18.09 1.80 31.51
C GLY A 161 -19.09 0.70 31.13
N SER A 162 -20.06 0.99 30.26
CA SER A 162 -21.07 0.00 29.83
C SER A 162 -20.69 -0.79 28.57
N GLU A 163 -19.63 -0.38 27.88
CA GLU A 163 -19.20 -0.98 26.62
C GLU A 163 -18.12 -2.04 26.89
N GLU A 164 -18.37 -3.26 26.43
CA GLU A 164 -17.33 -4.29 26.35
C GLU A 164 -16.27 -3.87 25.31
N MET A 165 -15.02 -4.31 25.51
CA MET A 165 -13.96 -4.04 24.54
C MET A 165 -14.29 -4.69 23.20
N THR A 166 -14.39 -3.89 22.14
CA THR A 166 -14.62 -4.36 20.77
C THR A 166 -13.54 -5.38 20.36
N ARG A 167 -13.96 -6.62 20.12
CA ARG A 167 -13.09 -7.69 19.63
C ARG A 167 -13.06 -7.64 18.10
N GLY A 168 -11.91 -7.31 17.52
CA GLY A 168 -11.79 -7.18 16.07
C GLY A 168 -12.33 -5.85 15.55
N ILE A 169 -13.40 -5.90 14.76
CA ILE A 169 -13.99 -4.75 14.08
C ILE A 169 -15.52 -4.81 14.19
N ASP A 170 -16.13 -3.71 14.60
CA ASP A 170 -17.57 -3.51 14.48
C ASP A 170 -17.90 -2.62 13.26
N ILE A 171 -18.90 -2.99 12.45
CA ILE A 171 -19.20 -2.38 11.14
C ILE A 171 -20.67 -1.98 11.01
N SER A 172 -21.04 -0.79 11.49
CA SER A 172 -22.42 -0.32 11.40
C SER A 172 -22.68 0.54 10.16
N GLU A 173 -23.94 0.54 9.67
CA GLU A 173 -24.40 1.44 8.62
C GLU A 173 -25.03 2.70 9.23
N TRP A 174 -24.68 3.87 8.70
CA TRP A 174 -25.20 5.16 9.10
C TRP A 174 -25.66 5.96 7.90
N LYS A 175 -26.91 6.43 7.89
CA LYS A 175 -27.43 7.30 6.82
C LYS A 175 -26.86 8.70 7.00
N VAL A 176 -26.11 9.18 6.00
CA VAL A 176 -25.47 10.49 6.05
C VAL A 176 -26.55 11.57 5.90
N PRO A 177 -26.83 12.37 6.94
CA PRO A 177 -27.91 13.36 6.91
C PRO A 177 -27.76 14.35 5.76
N GLY A 178 -28.86 14.63 5.06
CA GLY A 178 -28.88 15.59 3.96
C GLY A 178 -28.24 15.09 2.66
N SER A 179 -27.95 13.79 2.54
CA SER A 179 -27.42 13.17 1.31
C SER A 179 -28.10 11.82 1.03
N ASP A 180 -27.86 11.26 -0.16
CA ASP A 180 -28.24 9.90 -0.54
C ASP A 180 -27.19 8.84 -0.13
N LEU A 181 -26.14 9.24 0.59
CA LEU A 181 -25.02 8.39 0.98
C LEU A 181 -25.32 7.56 2.24
N THR A 182 -24.78 6.35 2.25
CA THR A 182 -24.70 5.51 3.45
C THR A 182 -23.24 5.36 3.86
N ALA A 183 -22.89 5.79 5.07
CA ALA A 183 -21.58 5.58 5.64
C ALA A 183 -21.51 4.21 6.31
N HIS A 184 -20.44 3.47 6.07
CA HIS A 184 -20.07 2.31 6.86
C HIS A 184 -19.06 2.75 7.90
N PHE A 185 -19.45 2.68 9.16
CA PHE A 185 -18.55 2.91 10.28
C PHE A 185 -17.74 1.65 10.51
N TRP A 186 -16.44 1.79 10.69
CA TRP A 186 -15.52 0.71 11.03
C TRP A 186 -14.89 1.07 12.37
N ASP A 187 -15.38 0.48 13.46
CA ASP A 187 -14.84 0.67 14.79
C ASP A 187 -13.84 -0.44 15.10
N PHE A 188 -12.55 -0.08 15.04
CA PHE A 188 -11.47 -1.03 15.31
C PHE A 188 -11.25 -1.20 16.82
N GLY A 189 -11.14 -2.43 17.28
CA GLY A 189 -10.66 -2.72 18.63
C GLY A 189 -9.33 -2.02 18.88
N GLY A 190 -9.17 -1.37 20.03
CA GLY A 190 -7.96 -0.60 20.37
C GLY A 190 -6.73 -1.45 20.72
N GLN A 191 -6.69 -2.70 20.27
CA GLN A 191 -5.68 -3.68 20.65
C GLN A 191 -4.52 -3.70 19.65
N VAL A 192 -3.28 -3.59 20.17
CA VAL A 192 -2.07 -3.28 19.40
C VAL A 192 -1.51 -4.49 18.60
N ILE A 193 -1.77 -5.72 19.05
CA ILE A 193 -1.19 -6.93 18.42
C ILE A 193 -1.77 -7.19 17.02
N ALA A 194 -2.97 -6.69 16.70
CA ALA A 194 -3.64 -6.96 15.43
C ALA A 194 -3.49 -5.87 14.36
N HIS A 195 -2.57 -4.91 14.49
CA HIS A 195 -2.40 -3.83 13.50
C HIS A 195 -2.14 -4.32 12.07
N ALA A 196 -1.49 -5.47 11.90
CA ALA A 196 -1.30 -6.07 10.59
C ALA A 196 -2.61 -6.62 9.97
N THR A 197 -3.61 -6.97 10.78
CA THR A 197 -4.95 -7.35 10.30
C THR A 197 -5.76 -6.16 9.78
N HIS A 198 -5.48 -4.94 10.26
CA HIS A 198 -6.15 -3.74 9.75
C HIS A 198 -5.82 -3.51 8.26
N GLN A 199 -4.66 -3.99 7.78
CA GLN A 199 -4.28 -3.93 6.36
C GLN A 199 -5.32 -4.55 5.43
N PHE A 200 -6.15 -5.49 5.91
CA PHE A 200 -7.22 -6.08 5.09
C PHE A 200 -8.29 -5.05 4.68
N PHE A 201 -8.44 -3.94 5.43
CA PHE A 201 -9.59 -3.03 5.33
C PHE A 201 -9.24 -1.57 5.17
N LEU A 202 -8.00 -1.20 5.47
CA LEU A 202 -7.51 0.13 5.15
C LEU A 202 -7.45 0.22 3.63
N ARG A 203 -8.24 1.15 3.10
CA ARG A 203 -8.39 1.40 1.67
C ARG A 203 -8.45 2.90 1.47
N GLU A 204 -8.13 3.32 0.25
CA GLU A 204 -8.35 4.69 -0.19
C GLU A 204 -9.86 5.03 -0.16
N ARG A 205 -10.21 6.32 -0.12
CA ARG A 205 -11.61 6.83 -0.09
C ARG A 205 -12.42 6.55 1.18
N CYS A 206 -11.76 6.61 2.32
CA CYS A 206 -12.44 6.63 3.61
C CYS A 206 -12.14 7.92 4.38
N LEU A 207 -12.95 8.20 5.39
CA LEU A 207 -12.71 9.23 6.39
C LEU A 207 -12.12 8.57 7.63
N TYR A 208 -10.92 8.97 8.05
CA TYR A 208 -10.37 8.51 9.32
C TYR A 208 -10.83 9.41 10.46
N VAL A 209 -11.29 8.81 11.55
CA VAL A 209 -11.61 9.49 12.81
C VAL A 209 -10.65 8.96 13.87
N LEU A 210 -9.64 9.76 14.20
CA LEU A 210 -8.69 9.42 15.26
C LEU A 210 -9.22 9.93 16.60
N VAL A 211 -9.67 9.01 17.44
CA VAL A 211 -10.19 9.29 18.77
C VAL A 211 -9.07 9.20 19.80
N LEU A 212 -8.83 10.31 20.48
CA LEU A 212 -7.81 10.48 21.50
C LEU A 212 -8.48 10.55 22.88
N ASN A 213 -7.90 9.87 23.85
CA ASN A 213 -8.38 9.90 25.23
C ASN A 213 -7.75 11.07 25.98
N ALA A 214 -8.54 12.00 26.50
CA ALA A 214 -8.02 13.13 27.27
C ALA A 214 -7.18 12.77 28.51
N ARG A 215 -7.40 11.59 29.10
CA ARG A 215 -6.61 11.10 30.24
C ARG A 215 -5.29 10.42 29.84
N GLY A 216 -5.18 10.01 28.57
CA GLY A 216 -4.12 9.12 28.09
C GLY A 216 -3.06 9.79 27.20
N ILE A 217 -3.17 11.10 26.95
CA ILE A 217 -2.13 11.86 26.23
C ILE A 217 -1.00 12.09 27.24
N ASP A 218 -0.17 11.07 27.43
CA ASP A 218 1.15 11.26 28.01
C ASP A 218 1.97 12.07 26.99
N PRO A 219 2.43 13.29 27.33
CA PRO A 219 3.24 14.12 26.44
C PRO A 219 4.51 13.43 25.94
N ASN A 220 4.96 12.37 26.60
CA ASN A 220 6.19 11.64 26.26
C ASN A 220 5.97 10.47 25.28
N LEU A 221 4.73 10.06 25.01
CA LEU A 221 4.45 8.82 24.27
C LEU A 221 3.97 9.01 22.81
N ASN A 222 3.84 10.24 22.29
CA ASN A 222 3.50 10.56 20.89
C ASN A 222 2.46 9.60 20.26
N GLN A 223 1.44 9.22 21.02
CA GLN A 223 0.53 8.12 20.65
C GLN A 223 -0.39 8.52 19.49
N GLU A 224 -0.72 9.80 19.40
CA GLU A 224 -1.42 10.41 18.27
C GLU A 224 -0.60 10.33 16.98
N GLU A 225 0.72 10.53 17.05
CA GLU A 225 1.60 10.42 15.89
C GLU A 225 1.71 8.99 15.40
N TYR A 226 1.71 8.01 16.30
CA TYR A 226 1.65 6.59 15.91
C TYR A 226 0.45 6.30 15.00
N TRP A 227 -0.75 6.74 15.39
CA TRP A 227 -1.96 6.52 14.60
C TRP A 227 -2.00 7.37 13.33
N LEU A 228 -1.52 8.61 13.38
CA LEU A 228 -1.43 9.47 12.19
C LEU A 228 -0.47 8.91 11.15
N GLU A 229 0.67 8.39 11.59
CA GLU A 229 1.61 7.72 10.70
C GLU A 229 1.07 6.40 10.18
N PHE A 230 0.31 5.67 11.01
CA PHE A 230 -0.40 4.48 10.55
C PHE A 230 -1.40 4.82 9.43
N VAL A 231 -2.17 5.90 9.59
CA VAL A 231 -3.04 6.42 8.51
C VAL A 231 -2.21 6.86 7.31
N ARG A 232 -1.07 7.53 7.50
CA ARG A 232 -0.20 7.97 6.41
C ARG A 232 0.37 6.78 5.63
N ALA A 233 0.73 5.70 6.32
CA ALA A 233 1.31 4.51 5.74
C ALA A 233 0.30 3.67 4.93
N PHE A 234 -0.96 3.60 5.38
CA PHE A 234 -1.97 2.69 4.79
C PHE A 234 -3.19 3.38 4.17
N GLY A 235 -3.53 4.59 4.61
CA GLY A 235 -4.68 5.39 4.15
C GLY A 235 -4.32 6.48 3.14
N ASN A 236 -3.05 6.56 2.70
CA ASN A 236 -2.53 7.56 1.77
C ASN A 236 -2.87 9.01 2.16
N ASP A 237 -3.70 9.72 1.38
CA ASP A 237 -4.08 11.11 1.63
C ASP A 237 -5.54 11.24 2.10
N ALA A 238 -6.10 10.14 2.61
CA ALA A 238 -7.45 10.14 3.18
C ALA A 238 -7.59 11.21 4.28
N PRO A 239 -8.72 11.96 4.30
CA PRO A 239 -8.94 12.99 5.31
C PRO A 239 -9.01 12.39 6.71
N VAL A 240 -8.45 13.13 7.68
CA VAL A 240 -8.45 12.75 9.11
C VAL A 240 -9.18 13.81 9.92
N LEU A 241 -10.12 13.38 10.75
CA LEU A 241 -10.69 14.19 11.83
C LEU A 241 -10.11 13.71 13.16
N LEU A 242 -9.49 14.63 13.90
CA LEU A 242 -9.02 14.37 15.25
C LEU A 242 -10.14 14.65 16.24
N VAL A 243 -10.40 13.70 17.14
CA VAL A 243 -11.43 13.83 18.18
C VAL A 243 -10.78 13.64 19.54
N GLY A 244 -10.66 14.72 20.31
CA GLY A 244 -10.29 14.66 21.72
C GLY A 244 -11.54 14.31 22.53
N ASN A 245 -11.68 13.06 22.95
CA ASN A 245 -12.84 12.58 23.70
C ASN A 245 -12.56 12.61 25.22
N LYS A 246 -13.64 12.53 26.01
CA LYS A 246 -13.62 12.59 27.48
C LYS A 246 -13.13 13.94 28.03
N CYS A 247 -13.38 15.02 27.30
CA CYS A 247 -13.00 16.36 27.72
C CYS A 247 -13.72 16.85 28.98
N ASP A 248 -14.84 16.23 29.34
CA ASP A 248 -15.52 16.40 30.63
C ASP A 248 -14.64 16.03 31.83
N LEU A 249 -13.65 15.15 31.62
CA LEU A 249 -12.74 14.70 32.67
C LEU A 249 -11.45 15.52 32.73
N THR A 250 -10.90 15.88 31.57
CA THR A 250 -9.62 16.59 31.44
C THR A 250 -9.57 17.27 30.06
N PRO A 251 -9.04 18.49 29.92
CA PRO A 251 -8.88 19.10 28.59
C PRO A 251 -7.80 18.39 27.77
N VAL A 252 -8.05 18.19 26.48
CA VAL A 252 -7.05 17.72 25.52
C VAL A 252 -6.24 18.92 25.01
N ASN A 253 -4.93 18.91 25.25
CA ASN A 253 -4.02 19.90 24.69
C ASN A 253 -3.13 19.23 23.64
N LEU A 254 -3.23 19.67 22.38
CA LEU A 254 -2.47 19.14 21.25
C LEU A 254 -1.83 20.28 20.49
N ASP A 255 -0.58 20.11 20.08
CA ASP A 255 0.10 21.02 19.17
C ASP A 255 -0.40 20.80 17.73
N LEU A 256 -1.61 21.29 17.47
CA LEU A 256 -2.32 21.06 16.22
C LEU A 256 -1.63 21.69 15.01
N ASN A 257 -0.90 22.79 15.20
CA ASN A 257 -0.19 23.45 14.11
C ASN A 257 0.97 22.57 13.63
N ARG A 258 1.81 22.09 14.56
CA ARG A 258 2.89 21.14 14.26
C ARG A 258 2.36 19.86 13.62
N LEU A 259 1.24 19.33 14.12
CA LEU A 259 0.61 18.14 13.53
C LEU A 259 0.11 18.41 12.11
N ARG A 260 -0.50 19.56 11.82
CA ARG A 260 -0.98 19.91 10.47
C ARG A 260 0.14 20.14 9.46
N GLU A 261 1.28 20.67 9.89
CA GLU A 261 2.47 20.80 9.03
C GLU A 261 2.98 19.43 8.59
N ARG A 262 2.98 18.44 9.50
CA ARG A 262 3.45 17.07 9.21
C ARG A 262 2.38 16.22 8.50
N TYR A 263 1.10 16.43 8.82
CA TYR A 263 -0.04 15.66 8.34
C TYR A 263 -1.10 16.61 7.74
N PRO A 264 -0.92 17.06 6.48
CA PRO A 264 -1.80 18.05 5.85
C PRO A 264 -3.22 17.53 5.55
N ASN A 265 -3.43 16.22 5.65
CA ASN A 265 -4.75 15.58 5.53
C ASN A 265 -5.62 15.72 6.79
N ILE A 266 -5.11 16.29 7.90
CA ILE A 266 -5.91 16.64 9.08
C ILE A 266 -6.88 17.78 8.73
N ARG A 267 -8.19 17.48 8.71
CA ARG A 267 -9.26 18.43 8.38
C ARG A 267 -9.77 19.23 9.57
N GLY A 268 -9.61 18.72 10.79
CA GLY A 268 -10.08 19.39 11.99
C GLY A 268 -9.72 18.66 13.27
N PHE A 269 -9.82 19.39 14.38
CA PHE A 269 -9.73 18.85 15.73
C PHE A 269 -10.97 19.24 16.52
N TYR A 270 -11.58 18.27 17.20
CA TYR A 270 -12.83 18.43 17.92
C TYR A 270 -12.67 17.88 19.35
N ALA A 271 -12.62 18.78 20.32
CA ALA A 271 -12.63 18.42 21.74
C ALA A 271 -14.08 18.26 22.21
N LEU A 272 -14.48 17.06 22.61
CA LEU A 272 -15.85 16.72 22.99
C LEU A 272 -15.91 15.66 24.10
N SER A 273 -17.14 15.39 24.56
CA SER A 273 -17.46 14.26 25.41
C SER A 273 -18.58 13.44 24.78
N ALA A 274 -18.29 12.19 24.42
CA ALA A 274 -19.30 11.27 23.89
C ALA A 274 -20.37 10.92 24.93
N THR A 275 -20.05 10.94 26.23
CA THR A 275 -21.01 10.69 27.33
C THR A 275 -21.89 11.91 27.62
N GLU A 276 -21.40 13.12 27.38
CA GLU A 276 -22.15 14.37 27.57
C GLU A 276 -22.61 15.03 26.25
N TYR A 277 -22.70 14.26 25.16
CA TYR A 277 -23.00 14.80 23.82
C TYR A 277 -24.40 15.46 23.70
N ARG A 278 -25.31 15.17 24.63
CA ARG A 278 -26.63 15.82 24.74
C ARG A 278 -26.68 16.93 25.80
N GLY A 279 -25.66 17.01 26.65
CA GLY A 279 -25.57 17.94 27.78
C GLY A 279 -24.63 19.09 27.45
N THR A 280 -23.65 19.31 28.34
CA THR A 280 -22.69 20.43 28.27
C THR A 280 -21.89 20.47 26.97
N TYR A 281 -21.62 19.30 26.38
CA TYR A 281 -20.78 19.16 25.17
C TYR A 281 -21.57 19.10 23.85
N LYS A 282 -22.87 19.46 23.88
CA LYS A 282 -23.76 19.37 22.71
C LYS A 282 -23.26 20.19 21.51
N ASP A 283 -22.79 21.41 21.73
CA ASP A 283 -22.37 22.30 20.65
C ASP A 283 -21.07 21.81 20.00
N GLN A 284 -20.12 21.32 20.81
CA GLN A 284 -18.86 20.73 20.35
C GLN A 284 -19.12 19.45 19.55
N PHE A 285 -20.01 18.58 20.04
CA PHE A 285 -20.43 17.38 19.31
C PHE A 285 -21.14 17.73 18.01
N THR A 286 -22.01 18.75 18.01
CA THR A 286 -22.70 19.21 16.80
C THR A 286 -21.68 19.72 15.76
N GLY A 287 -20.69 20.51 16.18
CA GLY A 287 -19.62 20.97 15.30
C GLY A 287 -18.77 19.83 14.72
N PHE A 288 -18.50 18.78 15.50
CA PHE A 288 -17.87 17.55 15.00
C PHE A 288 -18.77 16.85 13.98
N ARG A 289 -20.05 16.62 14.30
CA ARG A 289 -20.99 15.91 13.44
C ARG A 289 -21.17 16.62 12.10
N ASP A 290 -21.25 17.94 12.09
CA ASP A 290 -21.42 18.72 10.87
C ASP A 290 -20.16 18.63 9.98
N ALA A 291 -18.97 18.65 10.58
CA ALA A 291 -17.73 18.41 9.86
C ALA A 291 -17.61 16.97 9.34
N PHE A 292 -17.99 15.99 10.15
CA PHE A 292 -18.02 14.58 9.77
C PHE A 292 -18.93 14.34 8.56
N VAL A 293 -20.15 14.90 8.56
CA VAL A 293 -21.06 14.86 7.41
C VAL A 293 -20.45 15.53 6.18
N ARG A 294 -19.88 16.73 6.33
CA ARG A 294 -19.27 17.46 5.22
C ARG A 294 -18.14 16.67 4.56
N GLU A 295 -17.24 16.08 5.34
CA GLU A 295 -16.14 15.28 4.78
C GLU A 295 -16.65 13.99 4.11
N LEU A 296 -17.64 13.30 4.70
CA LEU A 296 -18.26 12.12 4.09
C LEU A 296 -18.94 12.44 2.75
N THR A 297 -19.72 13.52 2.70
CA THR A 297 -20.36 14.00 1.47
C THR A 297 -19.32 14.38 0.43
N GLY A 298 -18.27 15.10 0.83
CA GLY A 298 -17.15 15.44 -0.05
C GLY A 298 -16.46 14.19 -0.62
N ILE A 299 -16.25 13.14 0.18
CA ILE A 299 -15.70 11.87 -0.32
C ILE A 299 -16.65 11.22 -1.33
N GLY A 300 -17.95 11.14 -1.03
CA GLY A 300 -18.95 10.53 -1.92
C GLY A 300 -19.12 11.28 -3.25
N GLU A 301 -19.13 12.61 -3.22
CA GLU A 301 -19.19 13.43 -4.44
C GLU A 301 -17.92 13.27 -5.29
N ASN A 302 -16.76 13.22 -4.63
CA ASN A 302 -15.47 12.99 -5.28
C ASN A 302 -15.23 11.54 -5.70
N ALA A 303 -16.08 10.59 -5.29
CA ALA A 303 -16.05 9.25 -5.84
C ALA A 303 -16.45 9.32 -7.32
N ARG A 304 -15.43 9.24 -8.19
CA ARG A 304 -15.52 9.34 -9.66
C ARG A 304 -15.61 7.97 -10.34
N LEU A 305 -15.97 6.95 -9.58
CA LEU A 305 -16.11 5.59 -10.07
C LEU A 305 -17.56 5.36 -10.49
N TRP A 306 -17.74 5.03 -11.76
CA TRP A 306 -19.05 4.87 -12.38
C TRP A 306 -19.29 3.42 -12.76
N PHE A 307 -20.51 2.95 -12.49
CA PHE A 307 -20.95 1.60 -12.72
C PHE A 307 -22.13 1.58 -13.67
N SER A 308 -22.27 0.48 -14.38
CA SER A 308 -23.51 0.12 -15.06
C SER A 308 -24.53 -0.38 -14.04
N ARG A 309 -25.81 -0.38 -14.44
CA ARG A 309 -26.89 -0.92 -13.60
C ARG A 309 -26.68 -2.39 -13.28
N ASP A 310 -26.11 -3.14 -14.22
CA ASP A 310 -25.83 -4.57 -14.06
C ASP A 310 -24.71 -4.82 -13.05
N GLU A 311 -23.62 -4.05 -13.10
CA GLU A 311 -22.54 -4.14 -12.11
C GLU A 311 -23.01 -3.78 -10.70
N LEU A 312 -23.84 -2.73 -10.55
CA LEU A 312 -24.43 -2.40 -9.25
C LEU A 312 -25.33 -3.52 -8.73
N ALA A 313 -26.12 -4.14 -9.61
CA ALA A 313 -26.97 -5.27 -9.21
C ALA A 313 -26.13 -6.48 -8.75
N VAL A 314 -24.96 -6.72 -9.37
CA VAL A 314 -24.00 -7.74 -8.87
C VAL A 314 -23.48 -7.35 -7.49
N ILE A 315 -23.04 -6.10 -7.30
CA ILE A 315 -22.56 -5.61 -5.99
C ILE A 315 -23.63 -5.81 -4.91
N ASP A 316 -24.88 -5.42 -5.17
CA ASP A 316 -25.96 -5.56 -4.19
C ASP A 316 -26.28 -7.04 -3.91
N THR A 317 -26.23 -7.91 -4.93
CA THR A 317 -26.37 -9.37 -4.73
C THR A 317 -25.25 -9.93 -3.85
N LEU A 318 -24.01 -9.49 -4.05
CA LEU A 318 -22.86 -9.94 -3.25
C LEU A 318 -22.98 -9.49 -1.79
N ARG A 319 -23.48 -8.27 -1.56
CA ARG A 319 -23.75 -7.74 -0.21
C ARG A 319 -24.86 -8.49 0.51
N GLU A 320 -25.92 -8.85 -0.19
CA GLU A 320 -26.98 -9.68 0.40
C GLU A 320 -26.45 -11.06 0.79
N ARG A 321 -25.60 -11.66 -0.06
CA ARG A 321 -24.96 -12.94 0.25
C ARG A 321 -23.94 -12.84 1.38
N SER A 322 -23.19 -11.75 1.51
CA SER A 322 -22.18 -11.58 2.56
C SER A 322 -22.77 -11.56 3.97
N ARG A 323 -24.08 -11.27 4.09
CA ARG A 323 -24.85 -11.35 5.35
C ARG A 323 -25.15 -12.80 5.76
N ALA A 324 -25.31 -13.69 4.79
CA ALA A 324 -25.68 -15.09 5.03
C ALA A 324 -24.48 -16.04 5.00
N ALA A 325 -23.41 -15.68 4.29
CA ALA A 325 -22.23 -16.52 4.12
C ALA A 325 -20.95 -15.68 4.09
N ALA A 326 -19.92 -16.16 4.78
CA ALA A 326 -18.59 -15.53 4.76
C ALA A 326 -17.86 -15.75 3.43
N PHE A 327 -18.19 -16.83 2.70
CA PHE A 327 -17.48 -17.26 1.49
C PHE A 327 -18.42 -17.36 0.28
N LEU A 328 -17.83 -17.22 -0.91
CA LEU A 328 -18.49 -17.44 -2.19
C LEU A 328 -17.58 -18.22 -3.14
N GLU A 329 -18.06 -19.35 -3.65
CA GLU A 329 -17.33 -20.07 -4.69
C GLU A 329 -17.14 -19.23 -5.95
N ARG A 330 -15.99 -19.43 -6.62
CA ARG A 330 -15.70 -18.77 -7.88
C ARG A 330 -16.76 -19.04 -8.95
N SER A 331 -17.21 -20.29 -9.07
CA SER A 331 -18.28 -20.71 -9.97
C SER A 331 -19.57 -19.91 -9.73
N ALA A 332 -19.92 -19.67 -8.46
CA ALA A 332 -21.09 -18.91 -8.06
C ALA A 332 -20.94 -17.42 -8.41
N PHE A 333 -19.76 -16.82 -8.21
CA PHE A 333 -19.48 -15.46 -8.66
C PHE A 333 -19.60 -15.33 -10.18
N GLU A 334 -18.99 -16.26 -10.94
CA GLU A 334 -19.04 -16.28 -12.40
C GLU A 334 -20.48 -16.41 -12.91
N ALA A 335 -21.31 -17.23 -12.26
CA ALA A 335 -22.73 -17.35 -12.58
C ALA A 335 -23.52 -16.06 -12.30
N ILE A 336 -23.26 -15.37 -11.18
CA ILE A 336 -23.90 -14.07 -10.86
C ILE A 336 -23.51 -13.02 -11.90
N ALA A 337 -22.23 -12.96 -12.27
CA ALA A 337 -21.71 -12.02 -13.26
C ALA A 337 -22.29 -12.29 -14.66
N ALA A 338 -22.30 -13.55 -15.10
CA ALA A 338 -22.83 -13.97 -16.40
C ALA A 338 -24.33 -13.68 -16.52
N ALA A 339 -25.12 -13.92 -15.45
CA ALA A 339 -26.55 -13.61 -15.42
C ALA A 339 -26.86 -12.11 -15.63
N ARG A 340 -25.85 -11.23 -15.50
CA ARG A 340 -25.94 -9.78 -15.69
C ARG A 340 -25.14 -9.31 -16.92
N GLY A 341 -24.77 -10.21 -17.83
CA GLY A 341 -24.09 -9.88 -19.09
C GLY A 341 -22.59 -9.59 -18.95
N ILE A 342 -21.97 -9.93 -17.82
CA ILE A 342 -20.52 -9.79 -17.58
C ILE A 342 -19.83 -11.14 -17.87
N GLU A 343 -19.91 -11.58 -19.12
CA GLU A 343 -19.41 -12.90 -19.56
C GLU A 343 -17.95 -12.88 -20.01
N ASP A 344 -17.51 -11.76 -20.58
CA ASP A 344 -16.14 -11.57 -21.05
C ASP A 344 -15.14 -11.69 -19.89
N GLU A 345 -14.10 -12.51 -20.06
CA GLU A 345 -13.12 -12.81 -19.00
C GLU A 345 -12.35 -11.56 -18.59
N ASP A 346 -11.90 -10.74 -19.54
CA ASP A 346 -11.12 -9.54 -19.23
C ASP A 346 -11.97 -8.53 -18.46
N LYS A 347 -13.24 -8.34 -18.87
CA LYS A 347 -14.20 -7.51 -18.14
C LYS A 347 -14.48 -8.04 -16.74
N ARG A 348 -14.67 -9.35 -16.59
CA ARG A 348 -14.92 -9.99 -15.29
C ARG A 348 -13.72 -9.84 -14.36
N GLN A 349 -12.48 -10.01 -14.86
CA GLN A 349 -11.26 -9.80 -14.07
C GLN A 349 -11.09 -8.33 -13.66
N GLY A 350 -11.30 -7.39 -14.58
CA GLY A 350 -11.28 -5.96 -14.28
C GLY A 350 -12.34 -5.58 -13.23
N PHE A 351 -13.54 -6.14 -13.33
CA PHE A 351 -14.60 -5.90 -12.35
C PHE A 351 -14.31 -6.56 -11.00
N LEU A 352 -13.75 -7.77 -10.96
CA LEU A 352 -13.31 -8.43 -9.72
C LEU A 352 -12.23 -7.60 -9.02
N HIS A 353 -11.28 -7.03 -9.76
CA HIS A 353 -10.27 -6.14 -9.20
C HIS A 353 -10.92 -4.90 -8.54
N LEU A 354 -11.92 -4.31 -9.19
CA LEU A 354 -12.70 -3.20 -8.60
C LEU A 354 -13.45 -3.63 -7.34
N LEU A 355 -14.05 -4.83 -7.32
CA LEU A 355 -14.74 -5.36 -6.14
C LEU A 355 -13.78 -5.57 -4.96
N ASP A 356 -12.54 -6.02 -5.21
CA ASP A 356 -11.51 -6.14 -4.19
C ASP A 356 -11.05 -4.79 -3.65
N GLN A 357 -10.82 -3.82 -4.54
CA GLN A 357 -10.49 -2.45 -4.13
C GLN A 357 -11.62 -1.80 -3.33
N LEU A 358 -12.87 -2.05 -3.71
CA LEU A 358 -14.07 -1.64 -2.96
C LEU A 358 -14.31 -2.47 -1.70
N GLY A 359 -13.56 -3.56 -1.48
CA GLY A 359 -13.70 -4.51 -0.37
C GLY A 359 -15.06 -5.18 -0.27
N GLU A 360 -15.76 -5.34 -1.39
CA GLU A 360 -17.00 -6.14 -1.48
C GLU A 360 -16.71 -7.64 -1.59
N VAL A 361 -15.55 -7.97 -2.17
CA VAL A 361 -15.04 -9.33 -2.32
C VAL A 361 -13.54 -9.30 -2.09
N ILE A 362 -13.03 -10.04 -1.12
CA ILE A 362 -11.58 -10.14 -0.90
C ILE A 362 -11.06 -11.39 -1.61
N HIS A 363 -10.12 -11.18 -2.53
CA HIS A 363 -9.50 -12.25 -3.32
C HIS A 363 -8.07 -12.52 -2.87
N PHE A 364 -7.74 -13.80 -2.68
CA PHE A 364 -6.39 -14.26 -2.32
C PHE A 364 -5.75 -15.09 -3.45
N PRO A 365 -5.06 -14.47 -4.43
CA PRO A 365 -4.47 -15.17 -5.56
C PRO A 365 -3.53 -16.31 -5.17
N LYS A 366 -2.76 -16.16 -4.08
CA LYS A 366 -1.84 -17.20 -3.61
C LYS A 366 -2.56 -18.40 -2.99
N LEU A 367 -3.66 -18.17 -2.29
CA LEU A 367 -4.47 -19.24 -1.70
C LEU A 367 -5.21 -20.05 -2.76
N GLN A 368 -5.60 -19.42 -3.87
CA GLN A 368 -6.15 -20.14 -5.03
C GLN A 368 -5.17 -21.14 -5.62
N ARG A 369 -3.88 -20.79 -5.71
CA ARG A 369 -2.85 -21.72 -6.17
C ARG A 369 -2.66 -22.90 -5.20
N ALA A 370 -3.04 -22.71 -3.93
CA ALA A 370 -3.04 -23.75 -2.91
C ALA A 370 -4.36 -24.55 -2.83
N GLY A 371 -5.29 -24.36 -3.78
CA GLY A 371 -6.55 -25.12 -3.89
C GLY A 371 -7.78 -24.47 -3.27
N PHE A 372 -7.69 -23.24 -2.74
CA PHE A 372 -8.86 -22.51 -2.24
C PHE A 372 -9.57 -21.75 -3.37
N HIS A 373 -10.67 -22.29 -3.90
CA HIS A 373 -11.39 -21.71 -5.03
C HIS A 373 -12.50 -20.70 -4.64
N GLU A 374 -12.51 -20.25 -3.39
CA GLU A 374 -13.53 -19.36 -2.85
C GLU A 374 -13.01 -17.94 -2.64
N PHE A 375 -13.91 -16.98 -2.71
CA PHE A 375 -13.70 -15.60 -2.34
C PHE A 375 -14.24 -15.33 -0.93
N LEU A 376 -13.59 -14.44 -0.19
CA LEU A 376 -14.10 -13.99 1.11
C LEU A 376 -15.05 -12.81 0.88
N LEU A 377 -16.33 -13.00 1.18
CA LEU A 377 -17.36 -11.95 1.09
C LEU A 377 -17.48 -11.14 2.37
N ASN A 378 -17.34 -11.78 3.53
CA ASN A 378 -17.49 -11.09 4.81
C ASN A 378 -16.14 -10.84 5.47
N PRO A 379 -15.60 -9.61 5.37
CA PRO A 379 -14.34 -9.26 6.01
C PRO A 379 -14.31 -9.44 7.53
N ARG A 380 -15.47 -9.32 8.20
CA ARG A 380 -15.61 -9.44 9.66
C ARG A 380 -15.32 -10.86 10.13
N TRP A 381 -15.63 -11.85 9.28
CA TRP A 381 -15.34 -13.24 9.56
C TRP A 381 -13.84 -13.49 9.74
N LEU A 382 -13.04 -12.97 8.82
CA LEU A 382 -11.59 -13.10 8.88
C LEU A 382 -11.01 -12.34 10.10
N THR A 383 -11.44 -11.11 10.34
CA THR A 383 -10.88 -10.33 11.46
C THR A 383 -11.21 -10.90 12.79
N HIS A 384 -12.49 -11.12 13.06
CA HIS A 384 -12.89 -11.62 14.36
C HIS A 384 -12.27 -13.00 14.61
N GLY A 385 -12.14 -13.84 13.57
CA GLY A 385 -11.45 -15.13 13.68
C GLY A 385 -9.99 -14.97 14.10
N VAL A 386 -9.24 -14.11 13.38
CA VAL A 386 -7.84 -13.84 13.72
C VAL A 386 -7.71 -13.19 15.10
N TYR A 387 -8.58 -12.26 15.48
CA TYR A 387 -8.57 -11.64 16.80
C TYR A 387 -8.86 -12.64 17.91
N GLN A 388 -9.87 -13.49 17.76
CA GLN A 388 -10.17 -14.52 18.76
C GLN A 388 -8.97 -15.45 18.96
N LEU A 389 -8.25 -15.79 17.89
CA LEU A 389 -6.99 -16.55 18.01
C LEU A 389 -5.90 -15.76 18.75
N LEU A 390 -5.54 -14.57 18.25
CA LEU A 390 -4.43 -13.75 18.77
C LEU A 390 -4.63 -13.31 20.23
N TYR A 391 -5.88 -13.08 20.64
CA TYR A 391 -6.21 -12.61 21.99
C TYR A 391 -6.70 -13.71 22.93
N SER A 392 -6.80 -14.96 22.46
CA SER A 392 -7.13 -16.10 23.33
C SER A 392 -6.11 -16.26 24.44
N ASP A 393 -6.58 -16.52 25.65
CA ASP A 393 -5.68 -16.79 26.78
C ASP A 393 -4.89 -18.09 26.57
N ARG A 394 -5.46 -19.03 25.81
CA ARG A 394 -4.80 -20.27 25.42
C ARG A 394 -3.53 -20.01 24.61
N LEU A 395 -3.59 -19.13 23.62
CA LEU A 395 -2.42 -18.80 22.80
C LEU A 395 -1.38 -17.95 23.56
N LYS A 396 -1.84 -17.06 24.45
CA LYS A 396 -0.94 -16.30 25.33
C LYS A 396 -0.17 -17.21 26.29
N VAL A 397 -0.85 -18.18 26.91
CA VAL A 397 -0.23 -19.18 27.80
C VAL A 397 0.74 -20.07 27.02
N ALA A 398 0.39 -20.42 25.77
CA ALA A 398 1.27 -21.17 24.86
C ALA A 398 2.40 -20.31 24.26
N GLN A 399 2.57 -19.05 24.68
CA GLN A 399 3.62 -18.14 24.21
C GLN A 399 3.71 -18.03 22.68
N GLY A 400 2.55 -17.98 22.02
CA GLY A 400 2.47 -17.84 20.56
C GLY A 400 2.60 -19.13 19.75
N GLU A 401 2.77 -20.31 20.38
CA GLU A 401 2.66 -21.59 19.69
C GLU A 401 1.18 -21.96 19.46
N LEU A 402 0.73 -21.87 18.22
CA LEU A 402 -0.63 -22.17 17.79
C LEU A 402 -0.69 -23.59 17.20
N ARG A 403 -1.48 -24.49 17.78
CA ARG A 403 -1.73 -25.83 17.23
C ARG A 403 -3.12 -25.88 16.58
N TRP A 404 -3.30 -26.76 15.60
CA TRP A 404 -4.63 -26.93 14.97
C TRP A 404 -5.75 -27.25 15.97
N ASN A 405 -5.46 -28.04 17.01
CA ASN A 405 -6.42 -28.31 18.08
C ASN A 405 -6.80 -27.05 18.87
N ASP A 406 -5.90 -26.08 18.98
CA ASP A 406 -6.20 -24.80 19.62
C ASP A 406 -7.11 -23.96 18.73
N VAL A 407 -6.87 -23.93 17.41
CA VAL A 407 -7.76 -23.25 16.43
C VAL A 407 -9.18 -23.81 16.54
N ARG A 408 -9.34 -25.14 16.54
CA ARG A 408 -10.64 -25.79 16.68
C ARG A 408 -11.29 -25.52 18.03
N ALA A 409 -10.53 -25.54 19.12
CA ALA A 409 -11.05 -25.28 20.46
C ALA A 409 -11.45 -23.82 20.67
N ILE A 410 -10.71 -22.87 20.09
CA ILE A 410 -10.99 -21.44 20.22
C ILE A 410 -12.17 -21.03 19.34
N LEU A 411 -12.22 -21.50 18.08
CA LEU A 411 -13.21 -21.01 17.11
C LEU A 411 -14.38 -21.94 16.84
N GLY A 412 -14.26 -23.25 17.12
CA GLY A 412 -15.27 -24.23 16.70
C GLY A 412 -16.65 -24.09 17.35
N GLN A 413 -16.78 -23.28 18.41
CA GLN A 413 -18.06 -22.92 19.03
C GLN A 413 -18.34 -21.41 19.00
N GLU A 414 -17.48 -20.64 18.35
CA GLU A 414 -17.66 -19.20 18.21
C GLU A 414 -18.54 -18.89 17.01
N SER A 415 -19.20 -17.75 17.06
CA SER A 415 -19.94 -17.17 15.94
C SER A 415 -19.80 -15.65 15.99
N ILE A 416 -19.95 -15.00 14.85
CA ILE A 416 -20.06 -13.54 14.79
C ILE A 416 -21.52 -13.20 14.57
N ARG A 417 -21.99 -12.18 15.28
CA ARG A 417 -23.28 -11.56 15.01
C ARG A 417 -23.06 -10.14 14.49
N ASP A 418 -23.70 -9.80 13.37
CA ASP A 418 -23.68 -8.43 12.84
C ASP A 418 -24.81 -7.57 13.45
N GLU A 419 -24.87 -6.28 13.08
CA GLU A 419 -25.86 -5.31 13.61
C GLU A 419 -27.29 -5.65 13.21
N GLN A 420 -27.45 -6.41 12.12
CA GLN A 420 -28.74 -6.85 11.60
C GLN A 420 -29.18 -8.16 12.27
N GLY A 421 -28.33 -8.73 13.13
CA GLY A 421 -28.57 -9.95 13.86
C GLY A 421 -28.25 -11.21 13.06
N ASN A 422 -27.63 -11.10 11.88
CA ASN A 422 -27.18 -12.25 11.12
C ASN A 422 -26.01 -12.91 11.84
N VAL A 423 -25.99 -14.23 11.84
CA VAL A 423 -24.98 -15.04 12.53
C VAL A 423 -24.12 -15.76 11.51
N LEU A 424 -22.81 -15.64 11.65
CA LEU A 424 -21.81 -16.33 10.84
C LEU A 424 -20.95 -17.21 11.75
N ASP A 425 -21.05 -18.52 11.53
CA ASP A 425 -20.29 -19.52 12.29
C ASP A 425 -18.88 -19.74 11.73
N TYR A 426 -18.05 -20.44 12.50
CA TYR A 426 -16.72 -20.89 12.07
C TYR A 426 -16.70 -22.40 11.81
N PRO A 427 -17.15 -22.86 10.63
CA PRO A 427 -17.18 -24.29 10.34
C PRO A 427 -15.76 -24.84 10.18
N GLU A 428 -15.54 -26.08 10.62
CA GLU A 428 -14.22 -26.70 10.74
C GLU A 428 -13.45 -26.75 9.40
N ASP A 429 -14.16 -26.99 8.29
CA ASP A 429 -13.60 -27.02 6.94
C ASP A 429 -13.11 -25.64 6.45
N ARG A 430 -13.53 -24.55 7.10
CA ARG A 430 -13.10 -23.17 6.80
C ARG A 430 -12.04 -22.66 7.76
N LEU A 431 -11.80 -23.29 8.90
CA LEU A 431 -10.76 -22.86 9.84
C LEU A 431 -9.36 -22.86 9.22
N GLY A 432 -9.11 -23.75 8.25
CA GLY A 432 -7.82 -23.83 7.55
C GLY A 432 -7.53 -22.57 6.75
N PHE A 433 -8.57 -21.91 6.25
CA PHE A 433 -8.44 -20.64 5.55
C PHE A 433 -7.91 -19.54 6.47
N LEU A 434 -8.32 -19.47 7.74
CA LEU A 434 -7.85 -18.45 8.68
C LEU A 434 -6.34 -18.54 8.91
N VAL A 435 -5.84 -19.75 9.16
CA VAL A 435 -4.40 -19.98 9.38
C VAL A 435 -3.60 -19.64 8.13
N ARG A 436 -4.10 -20.04 6.95
CA ARG A 436 -3.50 -19.69 5.66
C ARG A 436 -3.50 -18.19 5.38
N ALA A 437 -4.58 -17.49 5.74
CA ALA A 437 -4.62 -16.04 5.67
C ALA A 437 -3.55 -15.45 6.60
N MET A 438 -3.46 -15.91 7.86
CA MET A 438 -2.42 -15.46 8.79
C MET A 438 -1.00 -15.66 8.25
N GLU A 439 -0.71 -16.78 7.57
CA GLU A 439 0.58 -17.01 6.87
C GLU A 439 0.82 -15.99 5.75
N GLU A 440 -0.14 -15.81 4.84
CA GLU A 440 -0.04 -14.91 3.69
C GLU A 440 0.16 -13.44 4.14
N PHE A 441 -0.45 -13.08 5.27
CA PHE A 441 -0.34 -11.77 5.89
C PHE A 441 0.85 -11.62 6.83
N ARG A 442 1.73 -12.63 6.88
CA ARG A 442 2.95 -12.64 7.69
C ARG A 442 2.69 -12.41 9.18
N LEU A 443 1.59 -12.96 9.70
CA LEU A 443 1.22 -12.94 11.13
C LEU A 443 1.74 -14.18 11.86
N CYS A 444 1.88 -15.30 11.16
CA CYS A 444 2.44 -16.53 11.71
C CYS A 444 3.27 -17.27 10.67
N TYR A 445 4.08 -18.22 11.13
CA TYR A 445 4.85 -19.13 10.28
C TYR A 445 4.76 -20.57 10.80
N PRO A 446 4.92 -21.59 9.94
CA PRO A 446 4.96 -22.99 10.36
C PRO A 446 6.12 -23.25 11.33
N ALA A 447 5.86 -23.92 12.45
CA ALA A 447 6.88 -24.25 13.43
C ALA A 447 7.97 -25.18 12.84
N PRO A 448 9.20 -25.19 13.38
CA PRO A 448 10.25 -26.11 12.92
C PRO A 448 9.80 -27.58 13.02
N GLY A 449 9.99 -28.33 11.94
CA GLY A 449 9.53 -29.74 11.85
C GLY A 449 8.03 -29.91 11.62
N ALA A 450 7.25 -28.83 11.45
CA ALA A 450 5.80 -28.88 11.25
C ALA A 450 5.34 -29.36 9.86
N GLU A 451 6.23 -29.90 9.03
CA GLU A 451 5.83 -30.58 7.78
C GLU A 451 4.89 -31.78 8.04
N ALA A 452 4.72 -32.20 9.32
CA ALA A 452 3.82 -33.26 9.75
C ALA A 452 2.84 -32.93 10.91
N GLU A 453 2.89 -31.74 11.55
CA GLU A 453 2.26 -31.56 12.89
C GLU A 453 1.24 -30.41 13.05
N ASP A 454 0.84 -29.69 11.99
CA ASP A 454 -0.16 -28.59 12.08
C ASP A 454 0.10 -27.61 13.25
N ARG A 455 1.33 -27.08 13.30
CA ARG A 455 1.81 -26.13 14.31
C ARG A 455 2.37 -24.87 13.68
N TRP A 456 2.03 -23.72 14.27
CA TRP A 456 2.45 -22.39 13.83
C TRP A 456 2.96 -21.56 15.00
N ILE A 457 3.85 -20.60 14.70
CA ILE A 457 4.35 -19.63 15.66
C ILE A 457 3.87 -18.24 15.28
N VAL A 458 3.30 -17.53 16.25
CA VAL A 458 2.92 -16.11 16.15
C VAL A 458 4.01 -15.26 16.81
N PRO A 459 4.88 -14.55 16.05
CA PRO A 459 6.02 -13.83 16.61
C PRO A 459 5.64 -12.80 17.68
N ASP A 460 4.53 -12.09 17.47
CA ASP A 460 4.09 -11.01 18.35
C ASP A 460 3.59 -11.50 19.73
N LEU A 461 3.45 -12.81 19.91
CA LEU A 461 3.04 -13.45 21.17
C LEU A 461 4.16 -14.27 21.83
N LEU A 462 5.35 -14.29 21.23
CA LEU A 462 6.54 -14.88 21.83
C LEU A 462 6.92 -14.16 23.13
N PRO A 463 7.83 -14.72 23.95
CA PRO A 463 8.40 -13.99 25.08
C PRO A 463 9.05 -12.67 24.63
N SER A 464 8.93 -11.62 25.45
CA SER A 464 9.60 -10.33 25.19
C SER A 464 11.09 -10.37 25.50
N ASP A 465 11.48 -11.19 26.47
CA ASP A 465 12.84 -11.23 26.99
C ASP A 465 13.81 -11.82 25.96
N GLN A 466 14.93 -11.13 25.76
CA GLN A 466 15.99 -11.65 24.91
C GLN A 466 16.59 -12.93 25.52
N PRO A 467 16.81 -13.99 24.72
CA PRO A 467 17.53 -15.17 25.18
C PRO A 467 18.90 -14.79 25.77
N GLY A 468 19.23 -15.31 26.95
CA GLY A 468 20.46 -14.96 27.67
C GLY A 468 21.75 -15.36 26.93
N VAL A 469 21.69 -16.39 26.09
CA VAL A 469 22.82 -16.83 25.25
C VAL A 469 22.41 -16.75 23.78
N LEU A 470 22.93 -15.74 23.08
CA LEU A 470 22.71 -15.61 21.64
C LEU A 470 23.71 -16.45 20.85
N ASP A 471 24.98 -16.53 21.26
CA ASP A 471 26.14 -17.12 20.55
C ASP A 471 26.56 -16.36 19.27
N PHE A 472 26.46 -15.03 19.24
CA PHE A 472 26.71 -14.21 18.04
C PHE A 472 28.01 -13.43 18.21
N ASP A 473 28.98 -13.60 17.30
CA ASP A 473 30.20 -12.79 17.29
C ASP A 473 29.96 -11.50 16.50
N SER A 474 29.75 -10.39 17.21
CA SER A 474 29.51 -9.08 16.62
C SER A 474 30.80 -8.36 16.19
N ARG A 475 31.99 -8.84 16.56
CA ARG A 475 33.25 -8.09 16.39
C ARG A 475 33.62 -7.81 14.94
N ARG A 476 33.18 -8.66 14.01
CA ARG A 476 33.39 -8.53 12.56
C ARG A 476 32.09 -8.51 11.78
N ALA A 477 30.97 -8.27 12.46
CA ALA A 477 29.68 -8.18 11.82
C ALA A 477 29.59 -6.89 11.01
N LEU A 478 29.01 -6.98 9.82
CA LEU A 478 28.42 -5.83 9.16
C LEU A 478 27.23 -5.37 9.99
N TRP A 479 27.28 -4.15 10.51
CA TRP A 479 26.20 -3.58 11.30
C TRP A 479 25.53 -2.43 10.54
N PHE A 480 24.24 -2.60 10.28
CA PHE A 480 23.41 -1.73 9.47
C PHE A 480 22.08 -1.46 10.16
N ASP A 481 21.73 -0.20 10.30
CA ASP A 481 20.52 0.22 11.01
C ASP A 481 19.54 0.91 10.07
N PHE A 482 18.26 0.61 10.26
CA PHE A 482 17.15 1.39 9.73
C PHE A 482 16.61 2.26 10.86
N LYS A 483 16.94 3.55 10.82
CA LYS A 483 16.47 4.54 11.79
C LYS A 483 15.23 5.25 11.26
N PHE A 484 14.10 5.07 11.93
CA PHE A 484 12.83 5.66 11.52
C PHE A 484 12.69 7.07 12.09
N GLU A 485 12.21 8.01 11.26
CA GLU A 485 12.15 9.43 11.63
C GLU A 485 11.02 9.73 12.63
N SER A 486 9.83 9.15 12.42
CA SER A 486 8.67 9.28 13.30
C SER A 486 8.56 8.11 14.28
N PHE A 487 8.42 6.89 13.76
CA PHE A 487 8.12 5.71 14.55
C PHE A 487 8.53 4.43 13.81
N LEU A 488 8.81 3.37 14.58
CA LEU A 488 9.00 2.03 14.06
C LEU A 488 7.72 1.21 14.29
N PRO A 489 6.95 0.86 13.24
CA PRO A 489 5.75 0.06 13.42
C PRO A 489 6.05 -1.31 14.02
N ARG A 490 5.30 -1.72 15.05
CA ARG A 490 5.55 -2.97 15.80
C ARG A 490 5.59 -4.22 14.92
N HIS A 491 4.70 -4.28 13.94
CA HIS A 491 4.56 -5.41 13.02
C HIS A 491 5.70 -5.54 11.99
N VAL A 492 6.57 -4.53 11.80
CA VAL A 492 7.67 -4.61 10.80
C VAL A 492 8.62 -5.75 11.12
N LEU A 493 9.06 -5.84 12.39
CA LEU A 493 9.94 -6.92 12.82
C LEU A 493 9.22 -8.28 12.75
N GLY A 494 7.97 -8.37 13.22
CA GLY A 494 7.18 -9.60 13.15
C GLY A 494 7.06 -10.13 11.73
N MET A 495 6.67 -9.28 10.77
CA MET A 495 6.59 -9.67 9.35
C MET A 495 7.95 -10.05 8.76
N PHE A 496 9.04 -9.41 9.21
CA PHE A 496 10.39 -9.77 8.79
C PHE A 496 10.79 -11.17 9.33
N ILE A 497 10.50 -11.45 10.60
CA ILE A 497 10.69 -12.77 11.22
C ILE A 497 9.91 -13.82 10.43
N VAL A 498 8.63 -13.58 10.12
CA VAL A 498 7.82 -14.50 9.31
C VAL A 498 8.40 -14.67 7.91
N ALA A 499 8.94 -13.63 7.28
CA ALA A 499 9.57 -13.76 5.96
C ALA A 499 10.86 -14.61 6.00
N GLN A 500 11.60 -14.54 7.12
CA GLN A 500 12.90 -15.20 7.30
C GLN A 500 12.84 -16.43 8.21
N TYR A 501 11.65 -16.95 8.51
CA TYR A 501 11.45 -17.96 9.55
C TYR A 501 12.30 -19.21 9.36
N ARG A 502 12.55 -19.60 8.12
CA ARG A 502 13.31 -20.81 7.80
C ARG A 502 14.79 -20.71 8.16
N ASP A 503 15.30 -19.50 8.34
CA ASP A 503 16.67 -19.25 8.73
C ASP A 503 16.79 -19.00 10.25
N ILE A 504 15.70 -19.06 11.03
CA ILE A 504 15.76 -18.96 12.49
C ILE A 504 16.67 -20.06 13.06
N HIS A 505 17.64 -19.63 13.86
CA HIS A 505 18.66 -20.52 14.42
C HIS A 505 18.28 -21.00 15.82
N GLN A 506 18.08 -22.30 15.99
CA GLN A 506 17.85 -22.95 17.29
C GLN A 506 16.73 -22.28 18.12
N ASP A 507 15.61 -21.92 17.49
CA ASP A 507 14.46 -21.29 18.14
C ASP A 507 14.77 -19.97 18.87
N LYS A 508 15.90 -19.32 18.56
CA LYS A 508 16.30 -18.03 19.14
C LYS A 508 15.55 -16.87 18.46
N VAL A 509 14.29 -16.73 18.80
CA VAL A 509 13.37 -15.70 18.31
C VAL A 509 12.48 -15.21 19.45
N TRP A 510 12.25 -13.91 19.52
CA TRP A 510 11.47 -13.24 20.58
C TRP A 510 10.80 -11.97 20.02
N GLN A 511 9.96 -11.28 20.80
CA GLN A 511 9.19 -10.13 20.28
C GLN A 511 10.04 -8.96 19.77
N HIS A 512 11.31 -8.89 20.18
CA HIS A 512 12.20 -7.76 19.88
C HIS A 512 13.40 -8.17 19.03
N GLY A 513 13.48 -9.41 18.56
CA GLY A 513 14.53 -9.82 17.65
C GLY A 513 14.53 -11.29 17.27
N ALA A 514 15.44 -11.62 16.35
CA ALA A 514 15.67 -12.99 15.92
C ALA A 514 17.14 -13.21 15.58
N ARG A 515 17.62 -14.42 15.91
CA ARG A 515 18.91 -14.94 15.48
C ARG A 515 18.69 -15.81 14.25
N LEU A 516 19.39 -15.48 13.17
CA LEU A 516 19.29 -16.18 11.89
C LEU A 516 20.61 -16.86 11.53
N ALA A 517 20.54 -17.98 10.82
CA ALA A 517 21.65 -18.68 10.21
C ALA A 517 21.24 -19.05 8.78
N SER A 518 22.04 -18.61 7.81
CA SER A 518 21.72 -18.87 6.41
C SER A 518 21.80 -20.37 6.12
N ARG A 519 20.74 -20.90 5.51
CA ARG A 519 20.75 -22.28 5.01
C ARG A 519 21.49 -22.44 3.69
N ARG A 520 21.67 -21.33 2.96
CA ARG A 520 22.33 -21.32 1.65
C ARG A 520 23.82 -21.08 1.75
N TRP A 521 24.24 -20.18 2.64
CA TRP A 521 25.63 -19.83 2.85
C TRP A 521 26.09 -20.35 4.20
N ARG A 522 27.02 -21.32 4.18
CA ARG A 522 27.58 -21.89 5.42
C ARG A 522 28.30 -20.80 6.21
N ASP A 523 28.36 -21.00 7.53
CA ASP A 523 29.05 -20.13 8.48
C ASP A 523 28.68 -18.65 8.36
N THR A 524 27.43 -18.37 7.95
CA THR A 524 26.91 -17.00 7.79
C THR A 524 25.63 -16.84 8.62
N HIS A 525 25.65 -15.86 9.51
CA HIS A 525 24.63 -15.67 10.55
C HIS A 525 24.22 -14.20 10.61
N ALA A 526 23.00 -13.96 11.09
CA ALA A 526 22.53 -12.61 11.34
C ALA A 526 21.84 -12.50 12.69
N LEU A 527 21.84 -11.29 13.24
CA LEU A 527 21.07 -10.89 14.41
C LEU A 527 20.29 -9.65 14.02
N VAL A 528 18.97 -9.72 14.19
CA VAL A 528 18.07 -8.60 13.90
C VAL A 528 17.36 -8.22 15.18
N ARG A 529 17.33 -6.92 15.51
CA ARG A 529 16.70 -6.41 16.73
C ARG A 529 15.93 -5.12 16.47
N ALA A 530 14.81 -4.95 17.15
CA ALA A 530 14.05 -3.70 17.13
C ALA A 530 14.16 -3.01 18.49
N ASP A 531 14.64 -1.77 18.47
CA ASP A 531 14.49 -0.84 19.57
C ASP A 531 13.40 0.18 19.21
N TYR A 532 12.22 -0.01 19.79
CA TYR A 532 11.07 0.85 19.55
C TYR A 532 11.20 2.23 20.21
N GLN A 533 12.05 2.37 21.23
CA GLN A 533 12.27 3.65 21.90
C GLN A 533 13.19 4.53 21.06
N SER A 534 14.30 4.00 20.56
CA SER A 534 15.19 4.72 19.64
C SER A 534 14.67 4.73 18.20
N ARG A 535 13.66 3.91 17.89
CA ARG A 535 13.04 3.71 16.57
C ARG A 535 14.05 3.19 15.56
N VAL A 536 14.86 2.23 15.99
CA VAL A 536 15.92 1.62 15.21
C VAL A 536 15.63 0.13 15.02
N LEU A 537 15.71 -0.32 13.77
CA LEU A 537 15.76 -1.73 13.43
C LEU A 537 17.20 -2.07 13.02
N GLU A 538 17.88 -2.81 13.88
CA GLU A 538 19.30 -3.18 13.75
C GLU A 538 19.46 -4.47 12.98
N PHE A 539 20.41 -4.50 12.04
CA PHE A 539 20.86 -5.70 11.35
C PHE A 539 22.36 -5.88 11.58
N MET A 540 22.73 -7.02 12.15
CA MET A 540 24.11 -7.45 12.24
C MET A 540 24.27 -8.73 11.43
N VAL A 541 25.18 -8.76 10.46
CA VAL A 541 25.46 -9.95 9.64
C VAL A 541 26.94 -10.30 9.74
N ALA A 542 27.25 -11.53 10.15
CA ALA A 542 28.61 -12.02 10.34
C ALA A 542 28.82 -13.35 9.60
N GLY A 543 30.04 -13.59 9.11
CA GLY A 543 30.40 -14.83 8.43
C GLY A 543 31.18 -14.60 7.14
N ASP A 544 31.28 -15.65 6.33
CA ASP A 544 32.07 -15.64 5.10
C ASP A 544 31.33 -15.00 3.90
N HIS A 545 30.00 -15.01 3.92
CA HIS A 545 29.16 -14.55 2.80
C HIS A 545 28.21 -13.41 3.20
N VAL A 546 28.75 -12.45 3.97
CA VAL A 546 28.00 -11.29 4.49
C VAL A 546 27.30 -10.51 3.39
N ASP A 547 27.98 -10.26 2.27
CA ASP A 547 27.48 -9.51 1.12
C ASP A 547 26.21 -10.13 0.52
N SER A 548 26.24 -11.44 0.35
CA SER A 548 25.19 -12.20 -0.31
C SER A 548 24.00 -12.38 0.63
N TYR A 549 24.26 -12.67 1.91
CA TYR A 549 23.18 -12.86 2.87
C TYR A 549 22.52 -11.53 3.27
N PHE A 550 23.31 -10.48 3.51
CA PHE A 550 22.77 -9.14 3.80
C PHE A 550 21.88 -8.65 2.67
N ALA A 551 22.26 -8.85 1.40
CA ALA A 551 21.43 -8.45 0.27
C ALA A 551 20.03 -9.10 0.30
N VAL A 552 19.93 -10.37 0.68
CA VAL A 552 18.64 -11.08 0.80
C VAL A 552 17.81 -10.52 1.96
N LEU A 553 18.42 -10.33 3.13
CA LEU A 553 17.73 -9.79 4.30
C LEU A 553 17.28 -8.34 4.06
N TYR A 554 18.13 -7.53 3.44
CA TYR A 554 17.84 -6.15 3.07
C TYR A 554 16.68 -6.05 2.09
N ASP A 555 16.69 -6.85 1.01
CA ASP A 555 15.60 -6.89 0.02
C ASP A 555 14.28 -7.33 0.67
N SER A 556 14.31 -8.36 1.52
CA SER A 556 13.12 -8.82 2.24
C SER A 556 12.53 -7.75 3.16
N LEU A 557 13.35 -6.89 3.77
CA LEU A 557 12.85 -5.78 4.57
C LEU A 557 12.32 -4.65 3.68
N LEU A 558 13.00 -4.35 2.57
CA LEU A 558 12.50 -3.36 1.62
C LEU A 558 11.14 -3.73 1.07
N GLU A 559 10.88 -5.00 0.72
CA GLU A 559 9.55 -5.47 0.30
C GLU A 559 8.46 -5.16 1.36
N ILE A 560 8.82 -5.20 2.65
CA ILE A 560 7.91 -4.87 3.74
C ILE A 560 7.69 -3.36 3.80
N LEU A 561 8.77 -2.57 3.68
CA LEU A 561 8.72 -1.11 3.75
C LEU A 561 8.08 -0.47 2.51
N GLU A 562 8.17 -1.11 1.33
CA GLU A 562 7.51 -0.68 0.09
C GLU A 562 5.99 -0.62 0.22
N ARG A 563 5.41 -1.43 1.11
CA ARG A 563 3.97 -1.38 1.45
C ARG A 563 3.59 -0.15 2.27
N MET A 564 4.58 0.60 2.77
CA MET A 564 4.42 1.80 3.58
C MET A 564 5.30 2.92 3.01
N PRO A 565 5.06 3.37 1.76
CA PRO A 565 6.00 4.22 1.02
C PRO A 565 6.22 5.60 1.66
N LYS A 566 5.26 6.08 2.46
CA LYS A 566 5.37 7.34 3.20
C LYS A 566 6.13 7.19 4.53
N LEU A 567 6.54 5.98 4.92
CA LEU A 567 7.31 5.72 6.13
C LEU A 567 8.79 6.09 5.95
N GLN A 568 9.14 7.27 6.45
CA GLN A 568 10.49 7.81 6.33
C GLN A 568 11.48 7.09 7.26
N HIS A 569 12.57 6.64 6.68
CA HIS A 569 13.67 6.00 7.38
C HIS A 569 15.01 6.39 6.77
N THR A 570 16.01 6.49 7.62
CA THR A 570 17.41 6.67 7.22
C THR A 570 18.16 5.36 7.41
N GLN A 571 18.95 5.02 6.41
CA GLN A 571 19.80 3.83 6.43
C GLN A 571 21.19 4.22 6.91
N LEU A 572 21.65 3.63 8.01
CA LEU A 572 22.90 3.95 8.67
C LEU A 572 23.82 2.73 8.63
N LEU A 573 25.05 2.95 8.18
CA LEU A 573 26.11 1.96 8.27
C LEU A 573 27.00 2.30 9.47
N HIS A 574 27.24 1.32 10.34
CA HIS A 574 28.25 1.44 11.38
C HIS A 574 29.64 1.31 10.77
N LEU A 575 30.49 2.29 11.05
CA LEU A 575 31.82 2.38 10.48
C LEU A 575 32.75 1.43 11.23
N ASN A 576 33.21 0.39 10.54
CA ASN A 576 34.15 -0.56 11.09
C ASN A 576 35.53 0.11 11.33
N GLU A 577 36.07 -0.01 12.54
CA GLU A 577 37.40 0.47 12.91
C GLU A 577 38.52 -0.11 12.04
N GLU A 578 38.37 -1.33 11.50
CA GLU A 578 39.35 -1.92 10.57
C GLU A 578 39.48 -1.12 9.26
N ALA A 579 38.46 -0.31 8.92
CA ALA A 579 38.50 0.58 7.77
C ALA A 579 39.07 1.97 8.10
N ARG A 580 39.34 2.30 9.36
CA ARG A 580 39.84 3.62 9.77
C ARG A 580 41.28 3.83 9.29
N ILE A 581 41.54 4.99 8.70
CA ILE A 581 42.85 5.41 8.18
C ILE A 581 43.51 6.31 9.22
N GLY A 582 44.75 5.97 9.61
CA GLY A 582 45.61 6.87 10.37
C GLY A 582 45.54 6.77 11.90
N GLY A 583 44.83 5.78 12.46
CA GLY A 583 44.88 5.44 13.89
C GLY A 583 44.49 6.58 14.83
N GLY A 584 43.18 6.80 15.03
CA GLY A 584 42.68 7.75 16.03
C GLY A 584 42.54 7.15 17.42
N ARG A 585 42.03 7.93 18.38
CA ARG A 585 41.58 7.45 19.71
C ARG A 585 40.65 6.26 19.42
N GLY A 586 41.12 5.04 19.64
CA GLY A 586 40.29 3.85 19.47
C GLY A 586 39.04 4.01 20.34
N LEU A 587 37.91 3.46 19.89
CA LEU A 587 36.66 3.47 20.67
C LEU A 587 36.96 3.10 22.12
N LEU A 588 36.63 4.01 23.05
CA LEU A 588 36.72 3.69 24.47
C LEU A 588 35.74 2.54 24.77
N PRO A 589 36.03 1.69 25.76
CA PRO A 589 35.10 0.64 26.17
C PRO A 589 33.73 1.25 26.53
N GLY A 590 32.70 0.99 25.71
CA GLY A 590 31.36 1.52 25.88
C GLY A 590 30.97 2.70 24.98
N GLU A 591 31.87 3.23 24.14
CA GLU A 591 31.49 4.16 23.06
C GLU A 591 30.82 3.39 21.91
N ALA A 592 29.70 3.93 21.42
CA ALA A 592 29.01 3.38 20.25
C ALA A 592 29.87 3.60 19.00
N ALA A 593 29.92 2.60 18.11
CA ALA A 593 30.63 2.73 16.85
C ALA A 593 30.05 3.92 16.05
N PRO A 594 30.90 4.73 15.40
CA PRO A 594 30.41 5.86 14.63
C PRO A 594 29.58 5.37 13.44
N THR A 595 28.53 6.11 13.10
CA THR A 595 27.61 5.75 12.02
C THR A 595 27.64 6.79 10.92
N ALA A 596 27.45 6.35 9.68
CA ALA A 596 27.28 7.23 8.53
C ALA A 596 26.03 6.87 7.74
N LYS A 597 25.40 7.88 7.13
CA LYS A 597 24.29 7.65 6.20
C LYS A 597 24.79 6.85 5.01
N PHE A 598 24.14 5.73 4.76
CA PHE A 598 24.53 4.82 3.69
C PHE A 598 24.46 5.49 2.31
N GLY A 599 23.46 6.35 2.09
CA GLY A 599 23.32 7.14 0.86
C GLY A 599 24.53 8.05 0.60
N ASP A 600 25.07 8.69 1.64
CA ASP A 600 26.23 9.58 1.53
C ASP A 600 27.46 8.77 1.13
N LEU A 601 27.70 7.62 1.77
CA LEU A 601 28.81 6.72 1.42
C LEU A 601 28.74 6.27 -0.05
N LEU A 602 27.55 5.95 -0.55
CA LEU A 602 27.34 5.61 -1.96
C LEU A 602 27.60 6.80 -2.89
N ALA A 603 27.17 8.00 -2.52
CA ALA A 603 27.42 9.21 -3.29
C ALA A 603 28.92 9.55 -3.37
N HIS A 604 29.65 9.47 -2.26
CA HIS A 604 31.11 9.63 -2.21
C HIS A 604 31.81 8.62 -3.12
N LYS A 605 31.35 7.36 -3.12
CA LYS A 605 31.90 6.32 -3.99
C LYS A 605 31.61 6.59 -5.47
N ALA A 606 30.38 7.00 -5.79
CA ALA A 606 29.98 7.36 -7.16
C ALA A 606 30.78 8.57 -7.69
N ALA A 607 31.14 9.50 -6.81
CA ALA A 607 32.04 10.62 -7.11
C ALA A 607 33.53 10.21 -7.24
N GLY A 608 33.84 8.91 -7.13
CA GLY A 608 35.20 8.38 -7.28
C GLY A 608 36.11 8.60 -6.06
N GLN A 609 35.56 9.00 -4.91
CA GLN A 609 36.34 9.17 -3.69
C GLN A 609 36.73 7.81 -3.10
N LYS A 610 37.94 7.74 -2.54
CA LYS A 610 38.47 6.52 -1.89
C LYS A 610 38.41 6.57 -0.37
N GLU A 611 38.32 7.78 0.18
CA GLU A 611 38.30 8.04 1.62
C GLU A 611 36.99 8.74 1.96
N PHE A 612 36.40 8.37 3.10
CA PHE A 612 35.28 9.05 3.71
C PHE A 612 35.76 9.76 4.99
N PHE A 613 35.37 11.02 5.14
CA PHE A 613 35.74 11.85 6.29
C PHE A 613 34.48 12.17 7.10
N CYS A 614 34.50 11.85 8.38
CA CYS A 614 33.47 12.25 9.35
C CYS A 614 34.13 12.81 10.62
N GLU A 615 33.30 13.25 11.57
CA GLU A 615 33.75 13.79 12.86
C GLU A 615 34.64 12.79 13.62
N ASP A 616 34.39 11.49 13.46
CA ASP A 616 35.14 10.40 14.09
C ASP A 616 36.40 9.98 13.32
N GLY A 617 36.72 10.62 12.20
CA GLY A 617 37.97 10.48 11.49
C GLY A 617 37.84 10.06 10.03
N ARG A 618 38.92 9.50 9.49
CA ARG A 618 39.04 9.07 8.10
C ARG A 618 38.85 7.58 7.97
N TYR A 619 38.09 7.16 6.98
CA TYR A 619 37.81 5.75 6.69
C TYR A 619 38.05 5.44 5.22
N ASP A 620 38.55 4.24 4.95
CA ASP A 620 38.68 3.67 3.60
C ASP A 620 37.29 3.25 3.12
N LEU A 621 36.78 3.98 2.12
CA LEU A 621 35.42 3.78 1.61
C LEU A 621 35.27 2.43 0.90
N GLN A 622 36.35 1.92 0.29
CA GLN A 622 36.32 0.61 -0.35
C GLN A 622 36.21 -0.49 0.70
N LYS A 623 36.96 -0.40 1.80
CA LYS A 623 36.87 -1.36 2.91
C LYS A 623 35.52 -1.31 3.62
N LEU A 624 34.96 -0.12 3.86
CA LEU A 624 33.64 0.04 4.47
C LEU A 624 32.53 -0.61 3.66
N LEU A 625 32.57 -0.45 2.33
CA LEU A 625 31.54 -0.97 1.43
C LEU A 625 31.90 -2.35 0.86
N HIS A 626 33.06 -2.92 1.19
CA HIS A 626 33.49 -4.24 0.72
C HIS A 626 32.55 -5.37 1.17
N PRO A 627 32.05 -5.41 2.42
CA PRO A 627 31.09 -6.42 2.86
C PRO A 627 29.75 -6.37 2.13
N MET A 628 29.53 -5.39 1.24
CA MET A 628 28.33 -5.26 0.41
C MET A 628 28.62 -5.40 -1.09
N GLN A 629 29.89 -5.63 -1.48
CA GLN A 629 30.32 -5.74 -2.87
C GLN A 629 30.76 -7.17 -3.16
N GLY A 630 29.87 -7.99 -3.71
CA GLY A 630 30.16 -9.40 -3.92
C GLY A 630 31.40 -9.67 -4.77
N ASP A 631 32.30 -10.46 -4.19
CA ASP A 631 33.69 -10.58 -4.62
C ASP A 631 33.85 -11.11 -6.06
N ARG A 632 34.81 -10.54 -6.79
CA ARG A 632 35.00 -10.72 -8.26
C ARG A 632 35.65 -12.06 -8.63
N LYS A 633 36.02 -12.92 -7.69
CA LYS A 633 36.82 -14.12 -7.97
C LYS A 633 36.20 -15.38 -7.37
N GLY A 634 35.60 -16.19 -8.25
CA GLY A 634 35.14 -17.54 -7.95
C GLY A 634 34.70 -18.22 -9.26
N THR A 635 35.66 -18.74 -10.00
CA THR A 635 35.40 -19.56 -11.20
C THR A 635 34.84 -20.91 -10.76
N GLY A 636 33.54 -21.11 -10.99
CA GLY A 636 32.85 -22.38 -10.72
C GLY A 636 31.36 -22.19 -11.01
N ASP A 637 30.80 -23.09 -11.79
CA ASP A 637 29.45 -23.08 -12.38
C ASP A 637 28.36 -22.51 -11.42
N ARG A 638 27.76 -21.37 -11.78
CA ARG A 638 26.95 -20.53 -10.85
C ARG A 638 25.45 -20.59 -11.15
N PRO A 639 24.58 -20.78 -10.15
CA PRO A 639 23.12 -20.78 -10.33
C PRO A 639 22.52 -19.37 -10.47
N LYS A 640 21.44 -19.26 -11.26
CA LYS A 640 20.75 -18.03 -11.73
C LYS A 640 20.39 -16.96 -10.68
N THR A 641 20.38 -17.28 -9.38
CA THR A 641 20.02 -16.33 -8.31
C THR A 641 21.18 -15.44 -7.84
N GLU A 642 22.44 -15.83 -8.07
CA GLU A 642 23.61 -14.95 -7.83
C GLU A 642 23.65 -13.77 -8.81
N GLY A 643 23.07 -13.93 -10.01
CA GLY A 643 22.88 -12.86 -10.98
C GLY A 643 22.02 -11.73 -10.42
N ARG A 644 20.96 -12.05 -9.66
CA ARG A 644 20.01 -11.07 -9.12
C ARG A 644 20.59 -10.16 -8.03
N ALA A 645 21.34 -10.69 -7.07
CA ALA A 645 21.94 -9.87 -6.00
C ALA A 645 23.06 -8.95 -6.54
N ARG A 646 23.82 -9.42 -7.55
CA ARG A 646 24.80 -8.61 -8.27
C ARG A 646 24.16 -7.58 -9.19
N GLU A 647 23.18 -7.97 -9.99
CA GLU A 647 22.38 -7.05 -10.81
C GLU A 647 21.70 -6.01 -9.93
N TYR A 648 21.26 -6.37 -8.73
CA TYR A 648 20.64 -5.46 -7.77
C TYR A 648 21.60 -4.34 -7.35
N TRP A 649 22.79 -4.68 -6.84
CA TRP A 649 23.80 -3.66 -6.48
C TRP A 649 24.32 -2.91 -7.70
N GLN A 650 24.49 -3.56 -8.85
CA GLN A 650 24.88 -2.91 -10.11
C GLN A 650 23.82 -1.93 -10.62
N LYS A 651 22.54 -2.30 -10.55
CA LYS A 651 21.42 -1.47 -10.98
C LYS A 651 21.22 -0.30 -10.02
N ARG A 652 21.29 -0.49 -8.70
CA ARG A 652 21.22 0.63 -7.75
C ARG A 652 22.43 1.57 -7.83
N LEU A 653 23.66 1.04 -7.91
CA LEU A 653 24.87 1.86 -8.10
C LEU A 653 24.85 2.59 -9.45
N GLY A 654 24.28 1.98 -10.49
CA GLY A 654 24.09 2.57 -11.82
C GLY A 654 22.99 3.62 -11.90
N ASP A 655 21.82 3.36 -11.29
CA ASP A 655 20.67 4.26 -11.26
C ASP A 655 20.97 5.53 -10.44
N LEU A 656 21.71 5.41 -9.32
CA LEU A 656 22.20 6.55 -8.54
C LEU A 656 23.26 7.36 -9.31
N GLY A 657 24.13 6.72 -10.09
CA GLY A 657 25.08 7.39 -10.99
C GLY A 657 24.37 8.17 -12.10
N ASN A 658 23.29 7.62 -12.67
CA ASN A 658 22.46 8.29 -13.67
C ASN A 658 21.66 9.46 -13.08
N LEU A 659 21.12 9.31 -11.87
CA LEU A 659 20.42 10.39 -11.15
C LEU A 659 21.34 11.59 -10.87
N ILE A 660 22.58 11.36 -10.42
CA ILE A 660 23.57 12.43 -10.21
C ILE A 660 24.00 13.07 -11.54
N THR A 661 24.10 12.29 -12.61
CA THR A 661 24.41 12.81 -13.96
C THR A 661 23.27 13.69 -14.49
N ILE A 662 22.01 13.29 -14.29
CA ILE A 662 20.83 14.08 -14.67
C ILE A 662 20.73 15.36 -13.84
N PHE A 663 20.98 15.31 -12.52
CA PHE A 663 20.99 16.50 -11.67
C PHE A 663 22.15 17.46 -11.97
N SER A 664 23.32 16.93 -12.33
CA SER A 664 24.47 17.74 -12.75
C SER A 664 24.26 18.37 -14.14
N PHE A 665 23.49 17.73 -15.03
CA PHE A 665 23.12 18.30 -16.33
C PHE A 665 22.04 19.39 -16.23
N LEU A 666 21.15 19.30 -15.23
CA LEU A 666 20.10 20.29 -14.97
C LEU A 666 20.59 21.55 -14.22
N PHE A 667 21.64 21.44 -13.38
CA PHE A 667 22.20 22.58 -12.64
C PHE A 667 23.51 23.14 -13.22
N GLY A 668 24.10 22.51 -14.24
CA GLY A 668 25.31 23.01 -14.92
C GLY A 668 25.05 24.13 -15.96
N ARG A 669 23.79 24.55 -16.14
CA ARG A 669 23.38 25.71 -16.94
C ARG A 669 22.37 26.56 -16.17
N PHE A 670 22.82 27.21 -15.11
CA PHE A 670 22.23 28.45 -14.61
C PHE A 670 23.35 29.39 -14.14
#